data_AF-A0A553JQS5-F1
#
_entry.id   AF-A0A553JQS5-F1
#
_cell.length_a   1.000
_cell.length_b   1.000
_cell.length_c   1.000
_cell.angle_alpha   90.00
_cell.angle_beta   90.00
_cell.angle_gamma   90.00
#
_symmetry.space_group_name_H-M   'P 1'
#
loop_
_entity.id
_entity.type
_entity.pdbx_description
1 polymer ?
#
loop_
_entity_poly.entity_id
_entity_poly.type
_entity_poly.pdbx_seq_one_letter_code
_entity_poly.pdbx_strand_id
1 'polypeptide(L)'
;MSIKSVMLMAGFTISSLGYVSTSAAEEQAQSAEVKGCIVSRQTGEQYCLSAGERSGYSLPSYIKGHEVDLVVPNGLAITLSDWDNLSYNRLATFTRDTRNEKLDNVIARNGSRLNFSNPRSMRVTAVQAQPEACIVSRSTNAKYCLQNGQRSGYSLPAWIYNHQVDVVAPQGLGVMLSDYDNLSYNHLAVFTGNVPAEDRTHVLAYNGQYLDFSRPHSMRVVASGKPAAQACIKSRETGEQYCLSAGQRSGYSLPAHIYGHEVDVIAPNGLGVMLSDWDNLSYNRLAVFTGNTGNAQLENVHARNGQYLDFSAPRSMRVVEVEKAPEACIISRQTSERYCLPAGQRSGYSLPRWIYNHQVDVEAPQGLGVMLSDFDNLSYNHLAVFTGNVPAEDRTHVLAYNGQYLDFSHPHSMRVIAVDAQGVSVDSISGELDGNDLVFDVALTGSTVANRSINLEFAENTGKVKIDYSSLVYASFDNGATWPVVVDINSANSLSVPKSTDHVKLRVLTLVDGVNDSGKNVELHAWLDADKADLATHIADIGSDHSANTVIISEMTTADEQITEGASTRSTIQLSETTYRNTPMHIQFINNTAKKGFDINVTVKMIYSDGSVDYRYDLDLLDFKVLNLSAGVSEVVVSYQAIDDTLVEGNEKFYFAAWIVGKGVDYKKDQIIIIDND
;
A
#
# COMPACT_ATOMS: atom_id res chain seq x y z
N MET A 1 -37.98 58.83 19.69
CA MET A 1 -37.80 60.26 20.01
C MET A 1 -36.33 60.59 19.82
N SER A 2 -36.07 61.73 19.18
CA SER A 2 -34.78 62.26 18.73
C SER A 2 -33.69 62.27 19.82
N ILE A 3 -32.41 62.13 19.42
CA ILE A 3 -31.43 63.24 19.45
C ILE A 3 -30.06 62.74 18.93
N LYS A 4 -29.59 63.42 17.89
CA LYS A 4 -28.20 63.47 17.43
C LYS A 4 -27.36 64.22 18.47
N SER A 5 -26.12 63.81 18.70
CA SER A 5 -25.03 64.77 18.87
C SER A 5 -23.68 64.18 18.49
N VAL A 6 -22.93 65.02 17.79
CA VAL A 6 -21.67 64.80 17.08
C VAL A 6 -20.50 65.05 18.04
N MET A 7 -19.45 64.23 17.99
CA MET A 7 -18.08 64.75 18.17
C MET A 7 -17.07 63.85 17.44
N LEU A 8 -16.35 64.47 16.51
CA LEU A 8 -15.21 63.95 15.77
C LEU A 8 -13.99 63.86 16.69
N MET A 9 -13.29 62.72 16.71
CA MET A 9 -11.82 62.70 16.74
C MET A 9 -11.32 61.41 16.09
N ALA A 10 -10.36 61.58 15.19
CA ALA A 10 -9.78 60.56 14.34
C ALA A 10 -8.84 59.62 15.10
N GLY A 11 -8.90 58.33 14.77
CA GLY A 11 -7.94 57.31 15.16
C GLY A 11 -7.99 56.19 14.13
N PHE A 12 -6.90 56.04 13.37
CA PHE A 12 -6.70 55.08 12.29
C PHE A 12 -7.11 53.64 12.68
N THR A 13 -7.95 53.00 11.86
CA THR A 13 -8.01 51.53 11.74
C THR A 13 -8.09 51.14 10.27
N ILE A 14 -7.16 50.28 9.87
CA ILE A 14 -7.01 49.74 8.51
C ILE A 14 -8.14 48.73 8.29
N SER A 15 -8.92 48.97 7.25
CA SER A 15 -10.06 48.17 6.83
C SER A 15 -9.65 46.80 6.30
N SER A 16 -10.42 45.80 6.72
CA SER A 16 -10.45 44.43 6.22
C SER A 16 -10.67 44.37 4.70
N LEU A 17 -9.73 43.76 3.98
CA LEU A 17 -9.94 43.30 2.61
C LEU A 17 -10.48 41.87 2.66
N GLY A 18 -11.73 41.72 2.22
CA GLY A 18 -12.38 40.44 2.03
C GLY A 18 -11.67 39.62 0.96
N TYR A 19 -11.50 38.32 1.25
CA TYR A 19 -11.14 37.31 0.28
C TYR A 19 -12.23 37.22 -0.79
N VAL A 20 -11.93 37.71 -1.99
CA VAL A 20 -12.67 37.36 -3.20
C VAL A 20 -12.14 36.02 -3.68
N SER A 21 -13.02 35.03 -3.66
CA SER A 21 -12.85 33.75 -4.34
C SER A 21 -12.72 33.97 -5.84
N THR A 22 -11.50 33.82 -6.36
CA THR A 22 -11.25 33.73 -7.80
C THR A 22 -11.59 32.31 -8.26
N SER A 23 -12.84 32.11 -8.65
CA SER A 23 -13.27 30.91 -9.37
C SER A 23 -12.79 30.94 -10.81
N ALA A 24 -12.17 29.84 -11.24
CA ALA A 24 -12.20 29.31 -12.61
C ALA A 24 -11.82 30.29 -13.74
N ALA A 25 -10.53 30.59 -13.86
CA ALA A 25 -9.94 31.13 -15.10
C ALA A 25 -8.49 30.64 -15.29
N GLU A 26 -8.24 29.35 -15.03
CA GLU A 26 -6.99 28.68 -15.41
C GLU A 26 -7.32 27.27 -15.92
N GLU A 27 -7.81 27.15 -17.15
CA GLU A 27 -7.58 25.98 -18.00
C GLU A 27 -8.13 26.24 -19.40
N GLN A 28 -7.26 26.72 -20.30
CA GLN A 28 -7.35 26.49 -21.75
C GLN A 28 -6.09 27.03 -22.43
N ALA A 29 -4.93 26.46 -22.09
CA ALA A 29 -3.83 26.37 -23.04
C ALA A 29 -4.16 25.20 -23.96
N GLN A 30 -4.77 25.50 -25.10
CA GLN A 30 -5.10 24.55 -26.16
C GLN A 30 -3.84 23.75 -26.53
N SER A 31 -3.79 22.45 -26.23
CA SER A 31 -2.66 21.60 -26.60
C SER A 31 -2.55 21.62 -28.12
N ALA A 32 -1.49 22.22 -28.67
CA ALA A 32 -1.23 22.17 -30.10
C ALA A 32 -1.19 20.70 -30.54
N GLU A 33 -2.09 20.33 -31.44
CA GLU A 33 -2.16 18.98 -31.99
C GLU A 33 -0.80 18.62 -32.63
N VAL A 34 -0.17 17.55 -32.15
CA VAL A 34 1.18 17.12 -32.60
C VAL A 34 1.07 16.55 -34.02
N LYS A 35 1.76 17.16 -35.00
CA LYS A 35 1.67 16.80 -36.43
C LYS A 35 3.01 16.43 -37.04
N GLY A 36 3.03 15.43 -37.91
CA GLY A 36 4.18 15.12 -38.74
C GLY A 36 4.16 15.99 -39.99
N CYS A 37 5.26 16.69 -40.27
CA CYS A 37 5.34 17.65 -41.36
C CYS A 37 6.41 17.28 -42.39
N ILE A 38 6.14 17.64 -43.65
CA ILE A 38 7.16 17.77 -44.69
C ILE A 38 7.39 19.25 -44.97
N VAL A 39 8.65 19.64 -45.14
CA VAL A 39 9.08 21.03 -45.33
C VAL A 39 9.77 21.16 -46.67
N SER A 40 9.22 21.98 -47.56
CA SER A 40 9.81 22.28 -48.86
C SER A 40 11.14 23.02 -48.70
N ARG A 41 12.23 22.46 -49.24
CA ARG A 41 13.55 23.14 -49.27
C ARG A 41 13.59 24.32 -50.24
N GLN A 42 12.64 24.38 -51.17
CA GLN A 42 12.57 25.40 -52.21
C GLN A 42 11.82 26.65 -51.72
N THR A 43 10.77 26.45 -50.92
CA THR A 43 9.84 27.53 -50.51
C THR A 43 9.78 27.74 -49.00
N GLY A 44 10.26 26.79 -48.19
CA GLY A 44 10.13 26.79 -46.73
C GLY A 44 8.72 26.42 -46.23
N GLU A 45 7.75 26.25 -47.12
CA GLU A 45 6.38 25.90 -46.77
C GLU A 45 6.28 24.48 -46.21
N GLN A 46 5.32 24.30 -45.29
CA GLN A 46 5.12 23.04 -44.57
C GLN A 46 3.75 22.44 -44.89
N TYR A 47 3.70 21.11 -44.98
CA TYR A 47 2.45 20.36 -45.00
C TYR A 47 2.47 19.32 -43.89
N CYS A 48 1.54 19.49 -42.95
CA CYS A 48 1.50 18.78 -41.68
C CYS A 48 0.21 17.98 -41.58
N LEU A 49 0.31 16.75 -41.08
CA LEU A 49 -0.81 15.85 -40.88
C LEU A 49 -0.77 15.26 -39.46
N SER A 50 -1.94 15.02 -38.90
CA SER A 50 -2.13 14.35 -37.61
C SER A 50 -2.03 12.83 -37.75
N ALA A 51 -1.88 12.14 -36.62
CA ALA A 51 -1.86 10.68 -36.61
C ALA A 51 -3.14 10.09 -37.24
N GLY A 52 -2.98 9.16 -38.17
CA GLY A 52 -4.09 8.52 -38.90
C GLY A 52 -4.47 9.25 -40.19
N GLU A 53 -4.00 10.48 -40.39
CA GLU A 53 -4.26 11.23 -41.61
C GLU A 53 -3.29 10.87 -42.75
N ARG A 54 -3.75 11.13 -43.97
CA ARG A 54 -2.96 11.01 -45.19
C ARG A 54 -3.20 12.21 -46.09
N SER A 55 -2.26 12.45 -46.99
CA SER A 55 -2.51 13.37 -48.10
C SER A 55 -3.72 12.89 -48.90
N GLY A 56 -4.32 13.79 -49.68
CA GLY A 56 -5.28 13.39 -50.72
C GLY A 56 -4.66 12.43 -51.74
N TYR A 57 -5.24 12.35 -52.95
CA TYR A 57 -4.67 11.52 -54.01
C TYR A 57 -3.18 11.83 -54.26
N SER A 58 -2.78 13.09 -54.12
CA SER A 58 -1.38 13.49 -54.06
C SER A 58 -1.15 14.57 -53.01
N LEU A 59 0.12 14.89 -52.74
CA LEU A 59 0.51 16.08 -52.00
C LEU A 59 -0.05 17.34 -52.68
N PRO A 60 -0.31 18.41 -51.91
CA PRO A 60 -0.69 19.70 -52.46
C PRO A 60 0.34 20.23 -53.46
N SER A 61 -0.11 20.99 -54.47
CA SER A 61 0.73 21.49 -55.56
C SER A 61 1.91 22.35 -55.10
N TYR A 62 1.80 23.01 -53.95
CA TYR A 62 2.85 23.87 -53.39
C TYR A 62 4.00 23.10 -52.72
N ILE A 63 3.88 21.78 -52.58
CA ILE A 63 4.95 20.89 -52.10
C ILE A 63 5.21 19.71 -53.04
N LYS A 64 4.20 19.27 -53.83
CA LYS A 64 4.32 18.12 -54.73
C LYS A 64 5.48 18.32 -55.72
N GLY A 65 6.46 17.42 -55.69
CA GLY A 65 7.63 17.47 -56.57
C GLY A 65 8.79 18.33 -56.06
N HIS A 66 8.64 18.99 -54.91
CA HIS A 66 9.74 19.71 -54.26
C HIS A 66 10.66 18.74 -53.52
N GLU A 67 11.93 19.13 -53.37
CA GLU A 67 12.80 18.50 -52.39
C GLU A 67 12.32 18.84 -50.97
N VAL A 68 12.16 17.84 -50.11
CA VAL A 68 11.66 18.05 -48.74
C VAL A 68 12.60 17.56 -47.65
N ASP A 69 12.51 18.20 -46.49
CA ASP A 69 12.97 17.68 -45.20
C ASP A 69 11.74 17.19 -44.39
N LEU A 70 11.95 16.21 -43.51
CA LEU A 70 10.91 15.67 -42.63
C LEU A 70 11.07 16.21 -41.22
N VAL A 71 9.98 16.68 -40.63
CA VAL A 71 9.84 17.00 -39.21
C VAL A 71 8.87 15.99 -38.61
N VAL A 72 9.39 15.06 -37.82
CA VAL A 72 8.64 13.91 -37.29
C VAL A 72 8.68 13.96 -35.76
N PRO A 73 7.62 14.48 -35.12
CA PRO A 73 7.53 14.48 -33.67
C PRO A 73 7.60 13.06 -33.09
N ASN A 74 8.09 12.95 -31.86
CA ASN A 74 8.16 11.67 -31.17
C ASN A 74 6.76 11.06 -31.01
N GLY A 75 6.66 9.74 -31.18
CA GLY A 75 5.38 9.02 -31.23
C GLY A 75 4.66 9.06 -32.58
N LEU A 76 5.22 9.73 -33.59
CA LEU A 76 4.71 9.71 -34.96
C LEU A 76 5.71 9.10 -35.94
N ALA A 77 5.20 8.62 -37.07
CA ALA A 77 5.98 8.22 -38.21
C ALA A 77 5.37 8.76 -39.50
N ILE A 78 6.20 9.35 -40.36
CA ILE A 78 5.80 9.78 -41.70
C ILE A 78 6.11 8.65 -42.68
N THR A 79 5.10 8.16 -43.38
CA THR A 79 5.30 7.27 -44.52
C THR A 79 5.19 8.06 -45.81
N LEU A 80 6.24 8.03 -46.63
CA LEU A 80 6.29 8.68 -47.94
C LEU A 80 6.11 7.67 -49.07
N SER A 81 5.65 8.17 -50.21
CA SER A 81 5.55 7.47 -51.49
C SER A 81 6.11 8.35 -52.59
N ASP A 82 6.87 7.76 -53.52
CA ASP A 82 7.28 8.42 -54.77
C ASP A 82 6.14 8.43 -55.82
N TRP A 83 5.01 7.76 -55.50
CA TRP A 83 3.78 7.73 -56.29
C TRP A 83 2.60 8.40 -55.58
N ASP A 84 1.59 8.77 -56.36
CA ASP A 84 0.31 9.24 -55.84
C ASP A 84 -0.42 8.10 -55.08
N ASN A 85 -1.29 8.48 -54.14
CA ASN A 85 -2.20 7.61 -53.38
C ASN A 85 -1.52 6.44 -52.65
N LEU A 86 -0.28 6.62 -52.17
CA LEU A 86 0.44 5.66 -51.32
C LEU A 86 0.43 4.22 -51.88
N SER A 87 0.55 4.08 -53.20
CA SER A 87 0.24 2.84 -53.93
C SER A 87 1.44 1.92 -54.15
N TYR A 88 1.17 0.68 -54.57
CA TYR A 88 2.16 -0.32 -55.03
C TYR A 88 3.25 -0.70 -54.02
N ASN A 89 3.03 -0.48 -52.72
CA ASN A 89 4.03 -0.69 -51.66
C ASN A 89 5.37 0.02 -51.91
N ARG A 90 5.36 1.10 -52.71
CA ARG A 90 6.52 1.97 -52.96
C ARG A 90 6.67 2.99 -51.84
N LEU A 91 6.73 2.48 -50.61
CA LEU A 91 6.60 3.27 -49.40
C LEU A 91 7.83 3.13 -48.51
N ALA A 92 8.27 4.21 -47.89
CA ALA A 92 9.25 4.20 -46.80
C ALA A 92 8.71 4.95 -45.59
N THR A 93 8.94 4.43 -44.40
CA THR A 93 8.46 4.99 -43.12
C THR A 93 9.64 5.56 -42.34
N PHE A 94 9.49 6.80 -41.87
CA PHE A 94 10.50 7.57 -41.15
C PHE A 94 9.94 7.95 -39.78
N THR A 95 10.67 7.65 -38.73
CA THR A 95 10.24 7.85 -37.32
C THR A 95 11.00 9.00 -36.63
N ARG A 96 11.73 9.80 -37.40
CA ARG A 96 12.57 10.89 -36.91
C ARG A 96 12.74 11.96 -37.98
N ASP A 97 13.14 13.14 -37.56
CA ASP A 97 13.57 14.20 -38.46
C ASP A 97 14.61 13.68 -39.44
N THR A 98 14.33 13.86 -40.72
CA THR A 98 15.13 13.28 -41.80
C THR A 98 15.39 14.35 -42.83
N ARG A 99 16.66 14.73 -43.00
CA ARG A 99 17.06 15.65 -44.06
C ARG A 99 16.96 14.99 -45.42
N ASN A 100 16.71 15.79 -46.44
CA ASN A 100 16.51 15.38 -47.83
C ASN A 100 17.59 14.42 -48.37
N GLU A 101 18.86 14.64 -48.00
CA GLU A 101 20.00 13.79 -48.40
C GLU A 101 19.86 12.33 -47.95
N LYS A 102 19.05 12.06 -46.92
CA LYS A 102 18.77 10.72 -46.39
C LYS A 102 17.48 10.10 -46.95
N LEU A 103 16.78 10.82 -47.82
CA LEU A 103 15.57 10.35 -48.49
C LEU A 103 15.87 9.70 -49.85
N ASP A 104 17.10 9.82 -50.35
CA ASP A 104 17.54 9.13 -51.56
C ASP A 104 18.00 7.69 -51.26
N ASN A 105 17.81 6.80 -52.24
CA ASN A 105 18.26 5.40 -52.21
C ASN A 105 17.76 4.56 -51.01
N VAL A 106 16.53 4.82 -50.54
CA VAL A 106 15.90 4.17 -49.38
C VAL A 106 15.19 2.89 -49.81
N ILE A 107 15.34 1.80 -49.03
CA ILE A 107 14.62 0.54 -49.28
C ILE A 107 13.13 0.74 -48.97
N ALA A 108 12.30 0.63 -49.99
CA ALA A 108 10.85 0.69 -49.89
C ALA A 108 10.25 -0.65 -49.45
N ARG A 109 8.97 -0.65 -49.03
CA ARG A 109 8.24 -1.87 -48.58
C ARG A 109 8.16 -2.97 -49.62
N ASN A 110 8.28 -2.66 -50.91
CA ASN A 110 8.33 -3.64 -52.00
C ASN A 110 9.74 -4.21 -52.25
N GLY A 111 10.74 -3.84 -51.45
CA GLY A 111 12.13 -4.30 -51.54
C GLY A 111 13.02 -3.48 -52.48
N SER A 112 12.47 -2.59 -53.30
CA SER A 112 13.24 -1.74 -54.21
C SER A 112 13.89 -0.57 -53.47
N ARG A 113 15.06 -0.13 -53.94
CA ARG A 113 15.67 1.14 -53.49
C ARG A 113 15.10 2.29 -54.31
N LEU A 114 14.41 3.22 -53.65
CA LEU A 114 13.68 4.33 -54.25
C LEU A 114 14.15 5.68 -53.68
N ASN A 115 13.87 6.75 -54.42
CA ASN A 115 14.14 8.12 -54.01
C ASN A 115 12.84 8.77 -53.50
N PHE A 116 12.85 9.22 -52.25
CA PHE A 116 11.75 9.93 -51.59
C PHE A 116 12.08 11.40 -51.31
N SER A 117 13.15 11.93 -51.90
CA SER A 117 13.53 13.34 -51.77
C SER A 117 12.41 14.26 -52.28
N ASN A 118 11.66 13.82 -53.30
CA ASN A 118 10.54 14.54 -53.89
C ASN A 118 9.26 13.69 -53.86
N PRO A 119 8.64 13.52 -52.67
CA PRO A 119 7.52 12.61 -52.51
C PRO A 119 6.28 13.10 -53.26
N ARG A 120 5.37 12.18 -53.56
CA ARG A 120 4.09 12.46 -54.21
C ARG A 120 2.88 12.27 -53.31
N SER A 121 2.99 11.44 -52.28
CA SER A 121 1.96 11.30 -51.25
C SER A 121 2.59 10.94 -49.91
N MET A 122 1.89 11.25 -48.82
CA MET A 122 2.33 10.95 -47.46
C MET A 122 1.18 10.48 -46.57
N ARG A 123 1.52 9.80 -45.48
CA ARG A 123 0.63 9.57 -44.34
C ARG A 123 1.39 9.68 -43.04
N VAL A 124 0.67 10.03 -41.98
CA VAL A 124 1.21 10.07 -40.62
C VAL A 124 0.54 8.98 -39.79
N THR A 125 1.33 8.17 -39.10
CA THR A 125 0.84 7.10 -38.24
C THR A 125 1.39 7.26 -36.84
N ALA A 126 0.58 7.00 -35.82
CA ALA A 126 1.08 6.85 -34.46
C ALA A 126 1.99 5.62 -34.37
N VAL A 127 3.13 5.79 -33.70
CA VAL A 127 4.06 4.71 -33.36
C VAL A 127 4.44 4.84 -31.89
N GLN A 128 4.99 3.78 -31.30
CA GLN A 128 5.50 3.88 -29.93
C GLN A 128 6.59 4.96 -29.87
N ALA A 129 6.42 5.94 -28.97
CA ALA A 129 7.40 6.99 -28.76
C ALA A 129 8.74 6.38 -28.36
N GLN A 130 9.82 6.88 -28.95
CA GLN A 130 11.16 6.48 -28.55
C GLN A 130 11.51 7.15 -27.21
N PRO A 131 12.22 6.45 -26.31
CA PRO A 131 12.69 7.07 -25.08
C PRO A 131 13.61 8.26 -25.41
N GLU A 132 13.43 9.34 -24.67
CA GLU A 132 14.25 10.55 -24.75
C GLU A 132 14.94 10.79 -23.41
N ALA A 133 16.13 11.36 -23.46
CA ALA A 133 16.82 11.83 -22.27
C ALA A 133 16.86 13.36 -22.29
N CYS A 134 16.63 13.97 -21.13
CA CYS A 134 16.38 15.39 -21.00
C CYS A 134 17.31 16.04 -19.99
N ILE A 135 17.50 17.34 -20.17
CA ILE A 135 17.88 18.26 -19.09
C ILE A 135 16.68 19.12 -18.71
N VAL A 136 16.51 19.40 -17.43
CA VAL A 136 15.39 20.18 -16.89
C VAL A 136 15.94 21.38 -16.15
N SER A 137 15.61 22.59 -16.60
CA SER A 137 16.09 23.81 -15.93
C SER A 137 15.43 23.98 -14.56
N ARG A 138 16.23 24.22 -13.51
CA ARG A 138 15.70 24.52 -12.17
C ARG A 138 15.11 25.92 -12.04
N SER A 139 15.52 26.86 -12.89
CA SER A 139 15.00 28.24 -12.86
C SER A 139 13.65 28.37 -13.58
N THR A 140 13.40 27.57 -14.61
CA THR A 140 12.20 27.70 -15.45
C THR A 140 11.35 26.43 -15.55
N ASN A 141 11.80 25.30 -15.01
CA ASN A 141 11.24 23.96 -15.21
C ASN A 141 11.16 23.51 -16.68
N ALA A 142 11.76 24.27 -17.61
CA ALA A 142 11.74 23.94 -19.02
C ALA A 142 12.62 22.71 -19.30
N LYS A 143 12.11 21.79 -20.12
CA LYS A 143 12.78 20.53 -20.49
C LYS A 143 13.36 20.61 -21.90
N TYR A 144 14.62 20.25 -22.05
CA TYR A 144 15.24 20.04 -23.36
C TYR A 144 15.59 18.57 -23.52
N CYS A 145 14.87 17.88 -24.39
CA CYS A 145 14.92 16.44 -24.56
C CYS A 145 15.47 16.07 -25.94
N LEU A 146 16.28 15.01 -25.99
CA LEU A 146 16.87 14.48 -27.22
C LEU A 146 16.80 12.95 -27.22
N GLN A 147 16.74 12.37 -28.42
CA GLN A 147 16.80 10.92 -28.65
C GLN A 147 18.24 10.43 -28.76
N ASN A 148 18.43 9.11 -28.64
CA ASN A 148 19.74 8.49 -28.81
C ASN A 148 20.46 8.93 -30.10
N GLY A 149 21.68 9.42 -29.96
CA GLY A 149 22.53 9.88 -31.05
C GLY A 149 22.34 11.36 -31.42
N GLN A 150 21.25 12.00 -31.00
CA GLN A 150 21.02 13.43 -31.19
C GLN A 150 21.86 14.29 -30.23
N ARG A 151 22.19 15.49 -30.67
CA ARG A 151 22.92 16.49 -29.88
C ARG A 151 22.27 17.86 -30.01
N SER A 152 22.58 18.75 -29.09
CA SER A 152 22.31 20.18 -29.24
C SER A 152 22.97 20.72 -30.50
N GLY A 153 22.64 21.96 -30.87
CA GLY A 153 23.37 22.69 -31.90
C GLY A 153 24.83 22.95 -31.50
N TYR A 154 25.42 24.05 -31.99
CA TYR A 154 26.73 24.48 -31.51
C TYR A 154 26.75 24.66 -29.98
N SER A 155 25.66 25.16 -29.42
CA SER A 155 25.40 25.25 -27.99
C SER A 155 23.97 24.81 -27.66
N LEU A 156 23.66 24.72 -26.37
CA LEU A 156 22.28 24.60 -25.88
C LEU A 156 21.45 25.81 -26.32
N PRO A 157 20.13 25.64 -26.50
CA PRO A 157 19.24 26.75 -26.78
C PRO A 157 19.36 27.86 -25.73
N ALA A 158 19.28 29.13 -26.17
CA ALA A 158 19.51 30.30 -25.31
C ALA A 158 18.66 30.34 -24.02
N TRP A 159 17.48 29.71 -24.03
CA TRP A 159 16.55 29.66 -22.89
C TRP A 159 16.93 28.63 -21.80
N ILE A 160 17.89 27.73 -22.05
CA ILE A 160 18.41 26.75 -21.08
C ILE A 160 19.94 26.75 -20.99
N TYR A 161 20.60 27.50 -21.84
CA TYR A 161 22.05 27.66 -21.86
C TYR A 161 22.56 28.19 -20.51
N ASN A 162 23.54 27.50 -19.91
CA ASN A 162 24.15 27.86 -18.61
C ASN A 162 23.14 27.95 -17.43
N HIS A 163 21.95 27.39 -17.58
CA HIS A 163 21.03 27.22 -16.46
C HIS A 163 21.51 26.07 -15.57
N GLN A 164 21.20 26.13 -14.28
CA GLN A 164 21.33 24.95 -13.43
C GLN A 164 20.26 23.95 -13.82
N VAL A 165 20.64 22.72 -14.19
CA VAL A 165 19.70 21.73 -14.72
C VAL A 165 19.67 20.44 -13.89
N ASP A 166 18.60 19.65 -13.99
CA ASP A 166 18.58 18.25 -13.59
C ASP A 166 18.67 17.36 -14.84
N VAL A 167 19.33 16.20 -14.74
CA VAL A 167 19.34 15.21 -15.82
C VAL A 167 18.24 14.21 -15.58
N VAL A 168 17.45 13.93 -16.61
CA VAL A 168 16.40 12.90 -16.61
C VAL A 168 16.67 11.96 -17.78
N ALA A 169 17.35 10.85 -17.53
CA ALA A 169 17.68 9.85 -18.55
C ALA A 169 16.98 8.51 -18.24
N PRO A 170 16.08 8.02 -19.12
CA PRO A 170 15.48 6.70 -18.98
C PRO A 170 16.53 5.60 -19.17
N GLN A 171 16.20 4.37 -18.78
CA GLN A 171 17.12 3.24 -18.86
C GLN A 171 17.59 2.98 -20.30
N GLY A 172 18.87 2.66 -20.47
CA GLY A 172 19.51 2.47 -21.78
C GLY A 172 19.96 3.75 -22.48
N LEU A 173 19.61 4.94 -21.94
CA LEU A 173 20.12 6.23 -22.40
C LEU A 173 21.00 6.89 -21.34
N GLY A 174 21.85 7.81 -21.79
CA GLY A 174 22.60 8.73 -20.96
C GLY A 174 22.67 10.10 -21.61
N VAL A 175 22.72 11.14 -20.80
CA VAL A 175 22.97 12.52 -21.24
C VAL A 175 24.46 12.80 -21.08
N MET A 176 25.16 12.98 -22.20
CA MET A 176 26.50 13.53 -22.25
C MET A 176 26.43 15.05 -22.19
N LEU A 177 27.01 15.66 -21.16
CA LEU A 177 27.06 17.11 -20.99
C LEU A 177 28.48 17.65 -21.17
N SER A 178 28.58 18.93 -21.52
CA SER A 178 29.81 19.71 -21.54
C SER A 178 29.60 21.08 -20.92
N ASP A 179 30.59 21.58 -20.19
CA ASP A 179 30.74 22.98 -19.78
C ASP A 179 31.22 23.89 -20.93
N TYR A 180 31.58 23.31 -22.09
CA TYR A 180 31.93 24.01 -23.31
C TYR A 180 30.87 23.86 -24.40
N ASP A 181 30.93 24.76 -25.37
CA ASP A 181 30.17 24.62 -26.62
C ASP A 181 30.69 23.45 -27.47
N ASN A 182 29.79 22.92 -28.29
CA ASN A 182 30.04 21.94 -29.33
C ASN A 182 30.68 20.64 -28.83
N LEU A 183 30.47 20.30 -27.56
CA LEU A 183 30.99 19.08 -26.91
C LEU A 183 32.52 18.96 -27.07
N SER A 184 33.22 20.08 -26.88
CA SER A 184 34.62 20.24 -27.24
C SER A 184 35.58 19.84 -26.11
N TYR A 185 36.87 19.72 -26.45
CA TYR A 185 38.01 19.57 -25.51
C TYR A 185 37.97 18.34 -24.60
N ASN A 186 37.06 17.39 -24.82
CA ASN A 186 36.78 16.28 -23.91
C ASN A 186 36.39 16.73 -22.49
N HIS A 187 35.88 17.95 -22.34
CA HIS A 187 35.21 18.37 -21.11
C HIS A 187 33.80 17.77 -21.09
N LEU A 188 33.75 16.45 -21.01
CA LEU A 188 32.56 15.65 -21.23
C LEU A 188 32.39 14.66 -20.08
N ALA A 189 31.16 14.52 -19.61
CA ALA A 189 30.76 13.45 -18.72
C ALA A 189 29.37 12.93 -19.13
N VAL A 190 29.13 11.63 -18.92
CA VAL A 190 27.87 10.97 -19.26
C VAL A 190 27.11 10.66 -17.98
N PHE A 191 25.88 11.14 -17.90
CA PHE A 191 24.97 10.99 -16.76
C PHE A 191 23.83 10.04 -17.14
N THR A 192 23.55 9.07 -16.28
CA THR A 192 22.51 8.04 -16.52
C THR A 192 21.52 8.04 -15.36
N GLY A 193 20.23 7.81 -15.64
CA GLY A 193 19.17 7.92 -14.63
C GLY A 193 18.75 9.37 -14.37
N ASN A 194 18.14 9.59 -13.21
CA ASN A 194 17.78 10.93 -12.74
C ASN A 194 18.93 11.45 -11.88
N VAL A 195 19.65 12.45 -12.36
CA VAL A 195 20.82 13.02 -11.66
C VAL A 195 20.52 14.48 -11.34
N PRO A 196 20.32 14.82 -10.06
CA PRO A 196 20.15 16.20 -9.60
C PRO A 196 21.33 17.11 -9.94
N ALA A 197 21.11 18.43 -9.96
CA ALA A 197 22.15 19.42 -10.27
C ALA A 197 23.35 19.39 -9.31
N GLU A 198 23.09 19.21 -8.02
CA GLU A 198 24.08 19.16 -6.93
C GLU A 198 25.14 18.07 -7.15
N ASP A 199 24.70 16.88 -7.59
CA ASP A 199 25.53 15.71 -7.83
C ASP A 199 26.48 15.87 -9.03
N ARG A 200 26.41 17.01 -9.73
CA ARG A 200 27.19 17.28 -10.95
C ARG A 200 28.15 18.46 -10.83
N THR A 201 28.31 19.00 -9.63
CA THR A 201 29.19 20.15 -9.36
C THR A 201 30.68 19.78 -9.33
N HIS A 202 31.00 18.50 -9.17
CA HIS A 202 32.38 18.00 -9.12
C HIS A 202 32.52 16.60 -9.74
N VAL A 203 32.62 16.55 -11.08
CA VAL A 203 32.60 15.29 -11.84
C VAL A 203 33.89 15.12 -12.63
N LEU A 204 34.50 13.93 -12.56
CA LEU A 204 35.65 13.58 -13.39
C LEU A 204 35.24 13.51 -14.87
N ALA A 205 35.71 14.46 -15.67
CA ALA A 205 35.47 14.55 -17.10
C ALA A 205 36.45 13.69 -17.91
N TYR A 206 36.13 13.47 -19.19
CA TYR A 206 36.95 12.65 -20.09
C TYR A 206 38.37 13.18 -20.34
N ASN A 207 38.62 14.46 -20.06
CA ASN A 207 39.95 15.07 -20.09
C ASN A 207 40.78 14.81 -18.81
N GLY A 208 40.21 14.12 -17.80
CA GLY A 208 40.87 13.80 -16.53
C GLY A 208 40.79 14.90 -15.46
N GLN A 209 40.05 15.99 -15.69
CA GLN A 209 39.82 17.05 -14.72
C GLN A 209 38.47 16.88 -14.01
N TYR A 210 38.36 17.38 -12.78
CA TYR A 210 37.06 17.51 -12.12
C TYR A 210 36.41 18.84 -12.53
N LEU A 211 35.22 18.76 -13.11
CA LEU A 211 34.49 19.89 -13.68
C LEU A 211 33.05 19.97 -13.15
N ASP A 212 32.43 21.13 -13.29
CA ASP A 212 31.03 21.40 -12.93
C ASP A 212 30.12 21.27 -14.17
N PHE A 213 29.25 20.25 -14.17
CA PHE A 213 28.21 20.01 -15.19
C PHE A 213 26.80 20.35 -14.66
N SER A 214 26.70 21.07 -13.55
CA SER A 214 25.43 21.59 -13.05
C SER A 214 24.84 22.63 -14.02
N ARG A 215 25.70 23.37 -14.73
CA ARG A 215 25.36 24.40 -15.73
C ARG A 215 25.98 24.14 -17.12
N PRO A 216 25.46 23.18 -17.90
CA PRO A 216 26.05 22.80 -19.16
C PRO A 216 25.87 23.88 -20.26
N HIS A 217 26.77 23.85 -21.25
CA HIS A 217 26.74 24.68 -22.45
C HIS A 217 26.32 23.87 -23.69
N SER A 218 26.57 22.56 -23.73
CA SER A 218 26.14 21.68 -24.82
C SER A 218 25.80 20.28 -24.31
N MET A 219 24.97 19.54 -25.07
CA MET A 219 24.58 18.18 -24.71
C MET A 219 24.47 17.23 -25.91
N ARG A 220 24.60 15.94 -25.64
CA ARG A 220 24.27 14.84 -26.54
C ARG A 220 23.60 13.71 -25.78
N VAL A 221 22.65 13.03 -26.39
CA VAL A 221 22.11 11.79 -25.83
C VAL A 221 22.84 10.62 -26.47
N VAL A 222 23.37 9.75 -25.62
CA VAL A 222 24.13 8.57 -25.99
C VAL A 222 23.44 7.33 -25.46
N ALA A 223 23.67 6.19 -26.09
CA ALA A 223 23.39 4.91 -25.46
C ALA A 223 24.28 4.85 -24.22
N SER A 224 23.68 4.67 -23.04
CA SER A 224 24.50 4.41 -21.86
C SER A 224 25.19 3.07 -22.12
N GLY A 225 26.52 3.03 -22.13
CA GLY A 225 27.28 1.78 -22.31
C GLY A 225 27.02 0.73 -21.22
N LYS A 226 26.14 1.02 -20.25
CA LYS A 226 25.50 0.06 -19.37
C LYS A 226 24.42 -0.67 -20.19
N PRO A 227 24.49 -2.00 -20.39
CA PRO A 227 23.41 -2.72 -21.04
C PRO A 227 22.09 -2.33 -20.37
N ALA A 228 21.06 -2.02 -21.17
CA ALA A 228 19.72 -1.75 -20.67
C ALA A 228 19.39 -2.84 -19.63
N ALA A 229 18.91 -2.47 -18.45
CA ALA A 229 18.66 -3.45 -17.40
C ALA A 229 17.83 -4.59 -18.00
N GLN A 230 18.34 -5.81 -17.84
CA GLN A 230 17.70 -6.99 -18.39
C GLN A 230 17.09 -7.76 -17.25
N ALA A 231 15.87 -8.22 -17.46
CA ALA A 231 15.27 -9.20 -16.57
C ALA A 231 15.47 -10.59 -17.21
N CYS A 232 15.82 -11.54 -16.37
CA CYS A 232 16.26 -12.86 -16.79
C CYS A 232 15.42 -13.95 -16.12
N ILE A 233 15.39 -15.10 -16.76
CA ILE A 233 15.11 -16.38 -16.11
C ILE A 233 16.40 -17.20 -16.08
N LYS A 234 16.64 -17.90 -14.98
CA LYS A 234 17.81 -18.76 -14.79
C LYS A 234 17.37 -20.20 -14.62
N SER A 235 17.87 -21.10 -15.46
CA SER A 235 17.60 -22.53 -15.33
C SER A 235 18.23 -23.08 -14.05
N ARG A 236 17.45 -23.86 -13.29
CA ARG A 236 17.93 -24.61 -12.12
C ARG A 236 18.68 -25.87 -12.50
N GLU A 237 18.41 -26.40 -13.69
CA GLU A 237 19.06 -27.60 -14.23
C GLU A 237 20.47 -27.29 -14.74
N THR A 238 20.65 -26.22 -15.53
CA THR A 238 21.92 -25.91 -16.20
C THR A 238 22.63 -24.68 -15.63
N GLY A 239 21.94 -23.85 -14.85
CA GLY A 239 22.46 -22.56 -14.38
C GLY A 239 22.48 -21.46 -15.45
N GLU A 240 22.14 -21.77 -16.70
CA GLU A 240 22.13 -20.81 -17.81
C GLU A 240 21.01 -19.78 -17.66
N GLN A 241 21.25 -18.56 -18.17
CA GLN A 241 20.31 -17.45 -18.09
C GLN A 241 19.82 -17.03 -19.48
N TYR A 242 18.53 -16.74 -19.57
CA TYR A 242 17.94 -16.07 -20.73
C TYR A 242 17.38 -14.72 -20.31
N CYS A 243 17.96 -13.66 -20.87
CA CYS A 243 17.74 -12.27 -20.46
C CYS A 243 17.15 -11.44 -21.61
N LEU A 244 16.20 -10.57 -21.28
CA LEU A 244 15.57 -9.64 -22.22
C LEU A 244 15.49 -8.25 -21.62
N SER A 245 15.53 -7.21 -22.46
CA SER A 245 15.32 -5.82 -22.06
C SER A 245 13.83 -5.45 -22.05
N ALA A 246 13.48 -4.34 -21.39
CA ALA A 246 12.12 -3.81 -21.35
C ALA A 246 11.43 -3.78 -22.73
N GLY A 247 10.21 -4.29 -22.80
CA GLY A 247 9.41 -4.35 -24.02
C GLY A 247 9.71 -5.54 -24.94
N GLN A 248 10.86 -6.19 -24.79
CA GLN A 248 11.24 -7.38 -25.56
C GLN A 248 10.53 -8.64 -25.07
N ARG A 249 10.36 -9.61 -25.97
CA ARG A 249 9.75 -10.91 -25.72
C ARG A 249 10.58 -12.02 -26.34
N SER A 250 10.39 -13.23 -25.85
CA SER A 250 10.86 -14.43 -26.54
C SER A 250 10.21 -14.53 -27.93
N GLY A 251 10.73 -15.44 -28.76
CA GLY A 251 10.09 -15.83 -30.01
C GLY A 251 8.72 -16.49 -29.80
N TYR A 252 8.34 -17.42 -30.67
CA TYR A 252 7.14 -18.22 -30.45
C TYR A 252 7.23 -19.00 -29.13
N SER A 253 8.41 -19.55 -28.83
CA SER A 253 8.73 -20.26 -27.59
C SER A 253 10.04 -19.73 -27.00
N LEU A 254 10.32 -20.08 -25.75
CA LEU A 254 11.65 -19.93 -25.16
C LEU A 254 12.70 -20.73 -25.96
N PRO A 255 13.97 -20.30 -25.97
CA PRO A 255 15.04 -21.05 -26.59
C PRO A 255 15.20 -22.45 -25.99
N ALA A 256 15.66 -23.40 -26.80
CA ALA A 256 15.74 -24.82 -26.43
C ALA A 256 16.55 -25.11 -25.15
N HIS A 257 17.54 -24.27 -24.80
CA HIS A 257 18.38 -24.46 -23.61
C HIS A 257 17.70 -24.07 -22.29
N ILE A 258 16.52 -23.45 -22.34
CA ILE A 258 15.74 -23.06 -21.15
C ILE A 258 14.24 -23.40 -21.28
N TYR A 259 13.83 -23.96 -22.41
CA TYR A 259 12.43 -24.30 -22.69
C TYR A 259 11.97 -25.45 -21.79
N GLY A 260 10.96 -25.21 -20.95
CA GLY A 260 10.40 -26.23 -20.06
C GLY A 260 11.32 -26.64 -18.91
N HIS A 261 12.42 -25.91 -18.67
CA HIS A 261 13.26 -26.11 -17.49
C HIS A 261 12.60 -25.45 -16.28
N GLU A 262 12.86 -25.97 -15.09
CA GLU A 262 12.59 -25.23 -13.85
C GLU A 262 13.47 -23.99 -13.77
N VAL A 263 12.87 -22.83 -13.49
CA VAL A 263 13.60 -21.55 -13.46
C VAL A 263 13.40 -20.76 -12.17
N ASP A 264 14.38 -19.91 -11.86
CA ASP A 264 14.24 -18.76 -10.97
C ASP A 264 14.18 -17.46 -11.80
N VAL A 265 13.38 -16.48 -11.37
CA VAL A 265 13.28 -15.16 -12.02
C VAL A 265 14.26 -14.19 -11.37
N ILE A 266 14.95 -13.40 -12.21
CA ILE A 266 15.87 -12.34 -11.79
C ILE A 266 15.45 -11.06 -12.50
N ALA A 267 14.63 -10.24 -11.86
CA ALA A 267 14.14 -8.98 -12.40
C ALA A 267 14.72 -7.78 -11.63
N PRO A 268 15.53 -6.90 -12.26
CA PRO A 268 15.97 -5.65 -11.66
C PRO A 268 14.81 -4.74 -11.30
N ASN A 269 15.02 -3.82 -10.36
CA ASN A 269 13.98 -2.88 -9.95
C ASN A 269 13.48 -2.01 -11.12
N GLY A 270 12.17 -1.84 -11.23
CA GLY A 270 11.49 -1.21 -12.37
C GLY A 270 11.22 -2.13 -13.56
N LEU A 271 11.64 -3.41 -13.49
CA LEU A 271 11.32 -4.43 -14.50
C LEU A 271 10.58 -5.62 -13.86
N GLY A 272 9.72 -6.23 -14.66
CA GLY A 272 9.08 -7.50 -14.35
C GLY A 272 9.23 -8.49 -15.51
N VAL A 273 9.33 -9.77 -15.18
CA VAL A 273 9.26 -10.87 -16.15
C VAL A 273 7.83 -11.38 -16.21
N MET A 274 7.18 -11.19 -17.35
CA MET A 274 5.90 -11.81 -17.68
C MET A 274 6.16 -13.20 -18.23
N LEU A 275 5.67 -14.25 -17.57
CA LEU A 275 5.81 -15.64 -17.99
C LEU A 275 4.47 -16.21 -18.46
N SER A 276 4.56 -17.25 -19.29
CA SER A 276 3.46 -18.14 -19.63
C SER A 276 3.92 -19.59 -19.57
N ASP A 277 3.05 -20.47 -19.06
CA ASP A 277 3.18 -21.92 -19.14
C ASP A 277 2.92 -22.44 -20.57
N TRP A 278 2.46 -21.59 -21.47
CA TRP A 278 2.22 -21.89 -22.89
C TRP A 278 3.14 -21.13 -23.83
N ASP A 279 3.22 -21.61 -25.06
CA ASP A 279 3.92 -20.91 -26.13
C ASP A 279 3.21 -19.58 -26.48
N ASN A 280 4.00 -18.62 -26.94
CA ASN A 280 3.58 -17.38 -27.56
C ASN A 280 2.76 -16.44 -26.66
N LEU A 281 2.88 -16.56 -25.33
CA LEU A 281 2.17 -15.75 -24.34
C LEU A 281 0.64 -15.82 -24.54
N SER A 282 0.13 -17.02 -24.83
CA SER A 282 -1.23 -17.22 -25.35
C SER A 282 -2.29 -17.36 -24.23
N TYR A 283 -3.57 -17.24 -24.61
CA TYR A 283 -4.75 -17.50 -23.75
C TYR A 283 -4.83 -16.70 -22.43
N ASN A 284 -4.09 -15.58 -22.33
CA ASN A 284 -3.95 -14.80 -21.09
C ASN A 284 -3.48 -15.63 -19.88
N ARG A 285 -2.79 -16.76 -20.12
CA ARG A 285 -2.15 -17.57 -19.08
C ARG A 285 -0.82 -16.93 -18.69
N LEU A 286 -0.93 -15.75 -18.08
CA LEU A 286 0.16 -14.81 -17.89
C LEU A 286 0.22 -14.35 -16.44
N ALA A 287 1.41 -14.31 -15.88
CA ALA A 287 1.71 -13.66 -14.60
C ALA A 287 2.99 -12.84 -14.72
N VAL A 288 3.10 -11.75 -13.97
CA VAL A 288 4.27 -10.86 -13.95
C VAL A 288 4.98 -11.02 -12.61
N PHE A 289 6.28 -11.31 -12.68
CA PHE A 289 7.14 -11.56 -11.53
C PHE A 289 8.20 -10.45 -11.43
N THR A 290 8.41 -9.93 -10.24
CA THR A 290 9.35 -8.83 -9.97
C THR A 290 10.39 -9.24 -8.92
N GLY A 291 11.55 -8.58 -8.94
CA GLY A 291 12.67 -8.95 -8.05
C GLY A 291 13.25 -10.34 -8.35
N ASN A 292 13.86 -10.94 -7.33
CA ASN A 292 14.36 -12.30 -7.39
C ASN A 292 13.25 -13.24 -6.89
N THR A 293 12.56 -13.91 -7.82
CA THR A 293 11.48 -14.85 -7.49
C THR A 293 12.00 -16.28 -7.62
N GLY A 294 11.99 -17.03 -6.52
CA GLY A 294 12.39 -18.43 -6.52
C GLY A 294 11.34 -19.33 -7.17
N ASN A 295 11.77 -20.47 -7.71
CA ASN A 295 10.92 -21.41 -8.44
C ASN A 295 9.61 -21.80 -7.73
N ALA A 296 9.65 -22.12 -6.43
CA ALA A 296 8.45 -22.48 -5.66
C ALA A 296 7.39 -21.36 -5.58
N GLN A 297 7.81 -20.09 -5.74
CA GLN A 297 6.89 -18.94 -5.76
C GLN A 297 6.24 -18.75 -7.14
N LEU A 298 6.67 -19.51 -8.14
CA LEU A 298 6.08 -19.55 -9.48
C LEU A 298 4.96 -20.60 -9.58
N GLU A 299 4.82 -21.46 -8.57
CA GLU A 299 3.78 -22.48 -8.47
C GLU A 299 2.48 -21.84 -7.92
N ASN A 300 1.33 -22.30 -8.42
CA ASN A 300 0.01 -21.87 -7.95
C ASN A 300 -0.20 -20.34 -7.93
N VAL A 301 0.08 -19.67 -9.05
CA VAL A 301 0.00 -18.22 -9.21
C VAL A 301 -1.29 -17.82 -9.92
N HIS A 302 -1.99 -16.83 -9.38
CA HIS A 302 -3.20 -16.27 -10.00
C HIS A 302 -2.85 -15.54 -11.31
N ALA A 303 -3.21 -16.14 -12.44
CA ALA A 303 -2.91 -15.66 -13.78
C ALA A 303 -3.97 -14.69 -14.30
N ARG A 304 -3.66 -13.94 -15.36
CA ARG A 304 -4.56 -12.97 -15.99
C ARG A 304 -5.86 -13.56 -16.54
N ASN A 305 -5.93 -14.87 -16.76
CA ASN A 305 -7.14 -15.57 -17.17
C ASN A 305 -8.05 -15.97 -15.99
N GLY A 306 -7.70 -15.59 -14.75
CA GLY A 306 -8.46 -15.87 -13.53
C GLY A 306 -8.24 -17.26 -12.93
N GLN A 307 -7.31 -18.05 -13.47
CA GLN A 307 -6.95 -19.37 -12.94
C GLN A 307 -5.66 -19.30 -12.14
N TYR A 308 -5.51 -20.20 -11.17
CA TYR A 308 -4.22 -20.45 -10.51
C TYR A 308 -3.41 -21.44 -11.36
N LEU A 309 -2.25 -21.00 -11.85
CA LEU A 309 -1.42 -21.73 -12.80
C LEU A 309 0.01 -21.90 -12.27
N ASP A 310 0.73 -22.84 -12.86
CA ASP A 310 2.13 -23.10 -12.55
C ASP A 310 3.04 -22.49 -13.62
N PHE A 311 3.94 -21.59 -13.22
CA PHE A 311 4.94 -20.93 -14.06
C PHE A 311 6.37 -21.36 -13.73
N SER A 312 6.56 -22.40 -12.90
CA SER A 312 7.86 -22.94 -12.50
C SER A 312 8.71 -23.39 -13.69
N ALA A 313 8.06 -23.91 -14.74
CA ALA A 313 8.65 -24.35 -16.00
C ALA A 313 8.02 -23.62 -17.21
N PRO A 314 8.36 -22.35 -17.46
CA PRO A 314 7.69 -21.53 -18.47
C PRO A 314 8.05 -21.96 -19.90
N ARG A 315 7.18 -21.58 -20.85
CA ARG A 315 7.37 -21.83 -22.29
C ARG A 315 7.55 -20.56 -23.12
N SER A 316 7.13 -19.41 -22.61
CA SER A 316 7.36 -18.11 -23.25
C SER A 316 7.49 -16.98 -22.24
N MET A 317 8.20 -15.91 -22.59
CA MET A 317 8.41 -14.76 -21.70
C MET A 317 8.38 -13.40 -22.41
N ARG A 318 8.09 -12.35 -21.64
CA ARG A 318 8.24 -10.94 -22.01
C ARG A 318 8.76 -10.14 -20.82
N VAL A 319 9.58 -9.13 -21.08
CA VAL A 319 9.99 -8.19 -20.03
C VAL A 319 9.14 -6.93 -20.14
N VAL A 320 8.53 -6.54 -19.03
CA VAL A 320 7.65 -5.39 -18.90
C VAL A 320 8.23 -4.39 -17.92
N GLU A 321 7.93 -3.12 -18.12
CA GLU A 321 8.18 -2.11 -17.11
C GLU A 321 7.13 -2.24 -16.01
N VAL A 322 7.57 -2.15 -14.76
CA VAL A 322 6.71 -2.13 -13.58
C VAL A 322 7.07 -0.91 -12.75
N GLU A 323 6.17 -0.51 -11.85
CA GLU A 323 6.47 0.54 -10.90
C GLU A 323 7.74 0.18 -10.10
N LYS A 324 8.65 1.14 -9.95
CA LYS A 324 9.88 0.92 -9.18
C LYS A 324 9.48 0.73 -7.72
N ALA A 325 9.88 -0.40 -7.14
CA ALA A 325 9.78 -0.59 -5.71
C ALA A 325 10.66 0.46 -5.00
N PRO A 326 10.23 0.99 -3.84
CA PRO A 326 11.09 1.81 -3.03
C PRO A 326 12.37 1.04 -2.67
N GLU A 327 13.48 1.76 -2.54
CA GLU A 327 14.78 1.22 -2.16
C GLU A 327 15.29 1.92 -0.91
N ALA A 328 16.06 1.20 -0.09
CA ALA A 328 16.81 1.80 1.00
C ALA A 328 18.31 1.75 0.65
N CYS A 329 19.03 2.78 1.07
CA CYS A 329 20.40 3.05 0.65
C CYS A 329 21.34 3.19 1.84
N ILE A 330 22.61 2.86 1.60
CA ILE A 330 23.74 3.42 2.33
C ILE A 330 24.48 4.43 1.45
N ILE A 331 24.93 5.54 2.02
CA ILE A 331 25.66 6.60 1.31
C ILE A 331 27.06 6.72 1.90
N SER A 332 28.12 6.55 1.11
CA SER A 332 29.49 6.73 1.60
C SER A 332 29.78 8.21 1.89
N ARG A 333 30.30 8.53 3.09
CA ARG A 333 30.76 9.89 3.40
C ARG A 333 32.09 10.26 2.72
N GLN A 334 32.83 9.28 2.22
CA GLN A 334 34.09 9.48 1.51
C GLN A 334 33.88 9.84 0.04
N THR A 335 32.91 9.20 -0.62
CA THR A 335 32.70 9.33 -2.06
C THR A 335 31.34 9.90 -2.45
N SER A 336 30.41 10.03 -1.50
CA SER A 336 28.99 10.36 -1.73
C SER A 336 28.24 9.35 -2.62
N GLU A 337 28.84 8.20 -2.91
CA GLU A 337 28.22 7.14 -3.70
C GLU A 337 27.15 6.41 -2.88
N ARG A 338 26.03 6.08 -3.53
CA ARG A 338 24.87 5.42 -2.91
C ARG A 338 24.82 3.96 -3.31
N TYR A 339 24.67 3.06 -2.34
CA TYR A 339 24.38 1.65 -2.58
C TYR A 339 22.97 1.33 -2.09
N CYS A 340 22.04 1.18 -3.03
CA CYS A 340 20.61 1.04 -2.79
C CYS A 340 20.13 -0.37 -3.15
N LEU A 341 19.24 -0.93 -2.35
CA LEU A 341 18.61 -2.22 -2.59
C LEU A 341 17.10 -2.15 -2.27
N PRO A 342 16.25 -2.89 -2.99
CA PRO A 342 14.84 -3.04 -2.62
C PRO A 342 14.67 -4.06 -1.49
N ALA A 343 13.47 -4.09 -0.89
CA ALA A 343 13.11 -5.06 0.15
C ALA A 343 13.43 -6.51 -0.25
N GLY A 344 14.00 -7.27 0.69
CA GLY A 344 14.37 -8.66 0.51
C GLY A 344 15.75 -8.89 -0.10
N GLN A 345 16.35 -7.89 -0.75
CA GLN A 345 17.68 -8.00 -1.35
C GLN A 345 18.81 -7.71 -0.38
N ARG A 346 19.99 -8.29 -0.65
CA ARG A 346 21.22 -8.10 0.13
C ARG A 346 22.41 -7.81 -0.77
N SER A 347 23.47 -7.30 -0.16
CA SER A 347 24.79 -7.28 -0.77
C SER A 347 25.22 -8.70 -1.17
N GLY A 348 26.30 -8.80 -1.96
CA GLY A 348 26.98 -10.09 -2.14
C GLY A 348 27.54 -10.63 -0.81
N TYR A 349 28.55 -11.48 -0.89
CA TYR A 349 29.27 -11.92 0.31
C TYR A 349 29.75 -10.73 1.15
N SER A 350 30.17 -9.65 0.50
CA SER A 350 30.51 -8.36 1.09
C SER A 350 29.85 -7.23 0.32
N LEU A 351 29.88 -6.03 0.90
CA LEU A 351 29.62 -4.78 0.18
C LEU A 351 30.60 -4.62 -0.99
N PRO A 352 30.19 -3.92 -2.06
CA PRO A 352 31.09 -3.60 -3.16
C PRO A 352 32.34 -2.86 -2.67
N ARG A 353 33.49 -3.16 -3.28
CA ARG A 353 34.81 -2.63 -2.88
C ARG A 353 34.87 -1.09 -2.74
N TRP A 354 34.03 -0.36 -3.47
CA TRP A 354 33.98 1.10 -3.46
C TRP A 354 33.18 1.72 -2.30
N ILE A 355 32.45 0.91 -1.52
CA ILE A 355 31.73 1.33 -0.29
C ILE A 355 32.00 0.42 0.91
N TYR A 356 32.74 -0.67 0.70
CA TYR A 356 33.13 -1.59 1.75
C TYR A 356 34.00 -0.88 2.80
N ASN A 357 33.64 -1.02 4.09
CA ASN A 357 34.35 -0.40 5.22
C ASN A 357 34.50 1.13 5.09
N HIS A 358 33.61 1.76 4.33
CA HIS A 358 33.45 3.21 4.31
C HIS A 358 32.55 3.63 5.46
N GLN A 359 32.77 4.81 6.02
CA GLN A 359 31.79 5.43 6.89
C GLN A 359 30.55 5.79 6.06
N VAL A 360 29.37 5.29 6.42
CA VAL A 360 28.15 5.50 5.62
C VAL A 360 27.07 6.29 6.36
N ASP A 361 26.10 6.86 5.66
CA ASP A 361 24.80 7.26 6.20
C ASP A 361 23.74 6.27 5.70
N VAL A 362 22.66 6.08 6.45
CA VAL A 362 21.52 5.24 6.03
C VAL A 362 20.36 6.14 5.59
N GLU A 363 19.75 5.82 4.47
CA GLU A 363 18.52 6.45 3.98
C GLU A 363 17.52 5.35 3.62
N ALA A 364 16.53 5.16 4.48
CA ALA A 364 15.47 4.18 4.30
C ALA A 364 14.09 4.87 4.25
N PRO A 365 13.38 4.84 3.12
CA PRO A 365 12.03 5.38 3.03
C PRO A 365 11.04 4.58 3.88
N GLN A 366 9.87 5.15 4.16
CA GLN A 366 8.85 4.51 5.00
C GLN A 366 8.49 3.10 4.50
N GLY A 367 8.45 2.14 5.43
CA GLY A 367 8.21 0.72 5.14
C GLY A 367 9.47 -0.08 4.78
N LEU A 368 10.66 0.53 4.74
CA LEU A 368 11.94 -0.14 4.52
C LEU A 368 12.94 0.12 5.63
N GLY A 369 13.85 -0.84 5.82
CA GLY A 369 14.92 -0.79 6.81
C GLY A 369 16.18 -1.39 6.24
N VAL A 370 17.33 -0.81 6.59
CA VAL A 370 18.65 -1.32 6.22
C VAL A 370 19.20 -2.13 7.39
N MET A 371 19.33 -3.43 7.22
CA MET A 371 20.08 -4.30 8.11
C MET A 371 21.57 -4.24 7.75
N LEU A 372 22.41 -3.84 8.69
CA LEU A 372 23.87 -3.76 8.52
C LEU A 372 24.58 -4.81 9.37
N SER A 373 25.80 -5.16 8.94
CA SER A 373 26.75 -5.97 9.70
C SER A 373 28.17 -5.41 9.56
N ASP A 374 28.95 -5.47 10.63
CA ASP A 374 30.40 -5.30 10.66
C ASP A 374 31.15 -6.54 10.13
N PHE A 375 30.44 -7.64 9.85
CA PHE A 375 30.97 -8.84 9.22
C PHE A 375 30.48 -9.01 7.78
N ASP A 376 31.22 -9.82 7.02
CA ASP A 376 30.76 -10.32 5.74
C ASP A 376 29.55 -11.26 5.91
N ASN A 377 28.73 -11.32 4.86
CA ASN A 377 27.62 -12.25 4.69
C ASN A 377 26.58 -12.22 5.81
N LEU A 378 26.44 -11.09 6.51
CA LEU A 378 25.45 -10.90 7.59
C LEU A 378 25.58 -11.97 8.69
N SER A 379 26.81 -12.28 9.07
CA SER A 379 27.13 -13.44 9.91
C SER A 379 27.13 -13.14 11.40
N TYR A 380 27.16 -14.19 12.23
CA TYR A 380 27.36 -14.15 13.68
C TYR A 380 26.29 -13.38 14.49
N ASN A 381 25.18 -12.99 13.88
CA ASN A 381 24.17 -12.10 14.48
C ASN A 381 24.73 -10.74 14.91
N HIS A 382 25.85 -10.31 14.32
CA HIS A 382 26.32 -8.94 14.44
C HIS A 382 25.52 -8.04 13.49
N LEU A 383 24.24 -7.90 13.83
CA LEU A 383 23.22 -7.30 12.96
C LEU A 383 22.44 -6.27 13.74
N ALA A 384 22.16 -5.15 13.09
CA ALA A 384 21.20 -4.15 13.53
C ALA A 384 20.43 -3.60 12.33
N VAL A 385 19.18 -3.21 12.54
CA VAL A 385 18.29 -2.66 11.52
C VAL A 385 18.13 -1.17 11.76
N PHE A 386 18.25 -0.39 10.69
CA PHE A 386 18.16 1.06 10.70
C PHE A 386 17.01 1.52 9.78
N THR A 387 16.10 2.33 10.30
CA THR A 387 14.93 2.86 9.58
C THR A 387 14.99 4.38 9.50
N GLY A 388 14.43 4.98 8.45
CA GLY A 388 14.52 6.41 8.22
C GLY A 388 15.92 6.86 7.80
N ASN A 389 16.24 8.12 8.09
CA ASN A 389 17.54 8.72 7.79
C ASN A 389 18.42 8.67 9.04
N VAL A 390 19.44 7.82 9.05
CA VAL A 390 20.32 7.62 10.21
C VAL A 390 21.75 8.03 9.86
N PRO A 391 22.27 9.12 10.43
CA PRO A 391 23.67 9.55 10.26
C PRO A 391 24.68 8.51 10.78
N ALA A 392 25.91 8.54 10.27
CA ALA A 392 27.00 7.64 10.67
C ALA A 392 27.26 7.61 12.18
N GLU A 393 27.25 8.78 12.81
CA GLU A 393 27.52 8.98 14.23
C GLU A 393 26.58 8.19 15.15
N ASP A 394 25.29 8.14 14.80
CA ASP A 394 24.24 7.47 15.58
C ASP A 394 24.34 5.94 15.53
N ARG A 395 25.29 5.41 14.76
CA ARG A 395 25.49 3.96 14.56
C ARG A 395 26.80 3.44 15.13
N THR A 396 27.52 4.27 15.88
CA THR A 396 28.81 3.90 16.49
C THR A 396 28.69 3.03 17.75
N HIS A 397 27.49 2.97 18.34
CA HIS A 397 27.23 2.20 19.55
C HIS A 397 25.79 1.67 19.60
N VAL A 398 25.53 0.57 18.90
CA VAL A 398 24.18 0.02 18.70
C VAL A 398 24.11 -1.39 19.27
N LEU A 399 23.05 -1.68 20.04
CA LEU A 399 22.78 -3.02 20.53
C LEU A 399 22.43 -3.94 19.34
N ALA A 400 23.32 -4.89 19.06
CA ALA A 400 23.17 -5.86 17.98
C ALA A 400 22.38 -7.09 18.45
N TYR A 401 21.90 -7.90 17.49
CA TYR A 401 21.11 -9.11 17.76
C TYR A 401 21.83 -10.19 18.58
N ASN A 402 23.16 -10.13 18.67
CA ASN A 402 23.95 -10.99 19.55
C ASN A 402 24.02 -10.50 21.01
N GLY A 403 23.38 -9.37 21.35
CA GLY A 403 23.38 -8.77 22.69
C GLY A 403 24.58 -7.87 23.00
N GLN A 404 25.47 -7.60 22.04
CA GLN A 404 26.63 -6.71 22.21
C GLN A 404 26.36 -5.33 21.61
N TYR A 405 27.01 -4.30 22.15
CA TYR A 405 27.03 -2.98 21.52
C TYR A 405 28.16 -2.91 20.49
N LEU A 406 27.81 -2.67 19.23
CA LEU A 406 28.71 -2.69 18.07
C LEU A 406 28.67 -1.38 17.27
N ASP A 407 29.68 -1.17 16.43
CA ASP A 407 29.79 -0.03 15.51
C ASP A 407 29.39 -0.44 14.08
N PHE A 408 28.27 0.11 13.59
CA PHE A 408 27.75 -0.07 12.24
C PHE A 408 27.97 1.17 11.35
N SER A 409 28.85 2.08 11.76
CA SER A 409 29.23 3.24 10.95
C SER A 409 30.04 2.82 9.72
N HIS A 410 30.79 1.71 9.81
CA HIS A 410 31.64 1.14 8.75
C HIS A 410 31.23 -0.31 8.38
N PRO A 411 30.07 -0.52 7.74
CA PRO A 411 29.56 -1.87 7.49
C PRO A 411 30.41 -2.64 6.45
N HIS A 412 30.34 -3.96 6.56
CA HIS A 412 30.94 -4.92 5.63
C HIS A 412 29.89 -5.60 4.74
N SER A 413 28.66 -5.76 5.21
CA SER A 413 27.55 -6.32 4.43
C SER A 413 26.22 -5.67 4.80
N MET A 414 25.23 -5.74 3.90
CA MET A 414 23.89 -5.19 4.14
C MET A 414 22.77 -6.03 3.54
N ARG A 415 21.57 -5.87 4.08
CA ARG A 415 20.30 -6.33 3.50
C ARG A 415 19.25 -5.25 3.68
N VAL A 416 18.38 -5.08 2.70
CA VAL A 416 17.16 -4.27 2.87
C VAL A 416 16.03 -5.21 3.19
N ILE A 417 15.33 -4.91 4.27
CA ILE A 417 14.16 -5.67 4.71
C ILE A 417 12.93 -4.78 4.56
N ALA A 418 11.80 -5.41 4.24
CA ALA A 418 10.52 -4.83 4.59
C ALA A 418 10.49 -4.82 6.12
N VAL A 419 10.52 -3.63 6.70
CA VAL A 419 10.07 -3.46 8.08
C VAL A 419 8.59 -3.17 7.95
N ASP A 420 7.80 -3.88 8.73
CA ASP A 420 6.38 -3.58 8.87
C ASP A 420 6.24 -2.28 9.68
N ALA A 421 6.79 -1.18 9.17
CA ALA A 421 7.01 0.06 9.91
C ALA A 421 7.25 -0.22 11.41
N GLN A 422 8.30 -0.97 11.75
CA GLN A 422 8.82 -0.90 13.10
C GLN A 422 9.28 0.53 13.33
N GLY A 423 8.58 1.18 14.24
CA GLY A 423 8.52 2.63 14.44
C GLY A 423 7.24 3.03 15.16
N VAL A 424 6.20 2.18 15.12
CA VAL A 424 5.05 2.27 16.02
C VAL A 424 5.14 1.14 17.04
N SER A 425 5.40 1.51 18.28
CA SER A 425 5.44 0.68 19.49
C SER A 425 4.33 1.13 20.43
N VAL A 426 4.00 0.32 21.44
CA VAL A 426 3.15 0.81 22.53
C VAL A 426 3.95 1.85 23.32
N ASP A 427 3.40 3.06 23.44
CA ASP A 427 4.03 4.15 24.19
C ASP A 427 3.60 4.10 25.65
N SER A 428 2.29 4.07 25.88
CA SER A 428 1.72 4.03 27.22
C SER A 428 0.33 3.40 27.22
N ILE A 429 -0.08 2.96 28.40
CA ILE A 429 -1.46 2.58 28.69
C ILE A 429 -1.94 3.49 29.80
N SER A 430 -3.14 4.03 29.65
CA SER A 430 -3.89 4.64 30.74
C SER A 430 -5.24 3.95 30.86
N GLY A 431 -5.88 4.06 32.01
CA GLY A 431 -7.15 3.40 32.26
C GLY A 431 -7.90 4.06 33.39
N GLU A 432 -9.17 4.31 33.14
CA GLU A 432 -10.08 4.98 34.05
C GLU A 432 -11.48 4.38 33.99
N LEU A 433 -12.22 4.48 35.09
CA LEU A 433 -13.63 4.13 35.11
C LEU A 433 -14.42 5.20 34.35
N ASP A 434 -15.07 4.79 33.26
CA ASP A 434 -16.03 5.59 32.53
C ASP A 434 -17.43 5.02 32.80
N GLY A 435 -18.11 5.63 33.77
CA GLY A 435 -19.34 5.09 34.32
C GLY A 435 -19.09 3.76 35.03
N ASN A 436 -19.56 2.67 34.42
CA ASN A 436 -19.51 1.31 34.98
C ASN A 436 -18.51 0.39 34.28
N ASP A 437 -17.88 0.88 33.21
CA ASP A 437 -16.90 0.13 32.47
C ASP A 437 -15.52 0.73 32.71
N LEU A 438 -14.52 -0.14 32.69
CA LEU A 438 -13.14 0.29 32.70
C LEU A 438 -12.71 0.52 31.25
N VAL A 439 -12.31 1.75 30.93
CA VAL A 439 -11.82 2.10 29.60
C VAL A 439 -10.33 2.33 29.69
N PHE A 440 -9.56 1.48 29.01
CA PHE A 440 -8.14 1.70 28.76
C PHE A 440 -7.93 2.47 27.46
N ASP A 441 -6.91 3.31 27.43
CA ASP A 441 -6.39 3.97 26.25
C ASP A 441 -4.95 3.50 26.07
N VAL A 442 -4.71 2.74 25.00
CA VAL A 442 -3.38 2.28 24.60
C VAL A 442 -2.87 3.24 23.53
N ALA A 443 -1.96 4.12 23.93
CA ALA A 443 -1.31 5.07 23.04
C ALA A 443 -0.12 4.40 22.34
N LEU A 444 0.02 4.64 21.05
CA LEU A 444 1.14 4.20 20.25
C LEU A 444 2.11 5.36 19.99
N THR A 445 3.39 5.07 19.76
CA THR A 445 4.41 6.10 19.48
C THR A 445 4.18 6.86 18.15
N GLY A 446 3.24 6.40 17.33
CA GLY A 446 2.74 7.07 16.13
C GLY A 446 1.60 6.30 15.47
N SER A 447 1.04 6.83 14.37
CA SER A 447 -0.03 6.15 13.65
C SER A 447 0.48 4.93 12.88
N THR A 448 -0.22 3.80 12.97
CA THR A 448 0.03 2.61 12.14
C THR A 448 -0.07 2.96 10.64
N VAL A 449 0.78 2.37 9.81
CA VAL A 449 0.76 2.59 8.34
C VAL A 449 0.20 1.41 7.55
N ALA A 450 -0.05 0.30 8.23
CA ALA A 450 -0.70 -0.93 7.77
C ALA A 450 -1.43 -1.58 8.95
N ASN A 451 -2.22 -2.63 8.71
CA ASN A 451 -2.83 -3.38 9.81
C ASN A 451 -1.73 -4.06 10.64
N ARG A 452 -1.84 -3.97 11.97
CA ARG A 452 -0.90 -4.53 12.95
C ARG A 452 -1.64 -5.46 13.90
N SER A 453 -0.90 -6.26 14.65
CA SER A 453 -1.45 -7.13 15.68
C SER A 453 -0.87 -6.69 17.01
N ILE A 454 -1.68 -6.07 17.88
CA ILE A 454 -1.28 -5.73 19.24
C ILE A 454 -1.60 -6.91 20.15
N ASN A 455 -0.66 -7.30 20.99
CA ASN A 455 -0.89 -8.34 21.97
C ASN A 455 -1.45 -7.73 23.24
N LEU A 456 -2.40 -8.40 23.87
CA LEU A 456 -3.05 -7.96 25.10
C LEU A 456 -3.08 -9.11 26.11
N GLU A 457 -2.86 -8.80 27.37
CA GLU A 457 -2.88 -9.78 28.47
C GLU A 457 -3.39 -9.12 29.76
N PHE A 458 -4.31 -9.78 30.47
CA PHE A 458 -4.63 -9.41 31.85
C PHE A 458 -3.65 -10.13 32.78
N ALA A 459 -2.90 -9.36 33.57
CA ALA A 459 -2.01 -9.93 34.56
C ALA A 459 -2.78 -10.34 35.82
N GLU A 460 -2.27 -11.33 36.55
CA GLU A 460 -2.85 -11.71 37.83
C GLU A 460 -2.74 -10.57 38.84
N ASN A 461 -3.89 -10.07 39.31
CA ASN A 461 -3.96 -9.04 40.34
C ASN A 461 -5.09 -9.35 41.35
N THR A 462 -5.48 -8.36 42.16
CA THR A 462 -6.51 -8.51 43.20
C THR A 462 -7.90 -8.78 42.61
N GLY A 463 -8.22 -8.17 41.46
CA GLY A 463 -9.39 -8.52 40.66
C GLY A 463 -9.17 -9.78 39.83
N LYS A 464 -10.23 -10.54 39.61
CA LYS A 464 -10.26 -11.81 38.88
C LYS A 464 -11.10 -11.71 37.62
N VAL A 465 -10.49 -12.08 36.49
CA VAL A 465 -11.15 -12.21 35.19
C VAL A 465 -12.36 -13.14 35.30
N LYS A 466 -13.47 -12.79 34.66
CA LYS A 466 -14.81 -13.44 34.70
C LYS A 466 -15.52 -13.43 36.06
N ILE A 467 -14.94 -12.81 37.08
CA ILE A 467 -15.56 -12.63 38.40
C ILE A 467 -15.78 -11.14 38.66
N ASP A 468 -14.69 -10.38 38.74
CA ASP A 468 -14.71 -8.93 39.01
C ASP A 468 -14.76 -8.10 37.70
N TYR A 469 -14.34 -8.68 36.57
CA TYR A 469 -14.38 -8.02 35.26
C TYR A 469 -14.40 -9.04 34.11
N SER A 470 -14.94 -8.63 32.96
CA SER A 470 -15.08 -9.48 31.77
C SER A 470 -13.74 -9.83 31.12
N SER A 471 -13.62 -11.04 30.56
CA SER A 471 -12.51 -11.37 29.65
C SER A 471 -12.73 -10.87 28.22
N LEU A 472 -13.98 -10.60 27.85
CA LEU A 472 -14.34 -9.94 26.61
C LEU A 472 -14.03 -8.45 26.71
N VAL A 473 -13.25 -7.97 25.75
CA VAL A 473 -12.85 -6.58 25.62
C VAL A 473 -13.34 -6.04 24.29
N TYR A 474 -14.01 -4.91 24.36
CA TYR A 474 -14.49 -4.18 23.20
C TYR A 474 -13.41 -3.20 22.78
N ALA A 475 -13.04 -3.20 21.50
CA ALA A 475 -12.00 -2.31 20.98
C ALA A 475 -12.60 -1.24 20.06
N SER A 476 -12.08 -0.02 20.20
CA SER A 476 -12.37 1.14 19.38
C SER A 476 -11.08 1.72 18.81
N PHE A 477 -11.15 2.12 17.53
CA PHE A 477 -10.06 2.76 16.80
C PHE A 477 -10.41 4.19 16.35
N ASP A 478 -11.55 4.71 16.84
CA ASP A 478 -12.09 6.04 16.51
C ASP A 478 -12.35 6.85 17.80
N ASN A 479 -11.45 6.68 18.77
CA ASN A 479 -11.46 7.38 20.06
C ASN A 479 -12.74 7.15 20.88
N GLY A 480 -13.34 5.96 20.78
CA GLY A 480 -14.51 5.54 21.56
C GLY A 480 -15.86 5.87 20.93
N ALA A 481 -15.89 6.42 19.70
CA ALA A 481 -17.13 6.71 19.00
C ALA A 481 -17.89 5.44 18.60
N THR A 482 -17.18 4.40 18.17
CA THR A 482 -17.73 3.06 17.89
C THR A 482 -16.87 1.95 18.48
N TRP A 483 -17.49 0.80 18.77
CA TRP A 483 -16.85 -0.36 19.40
C TRP A 483 -17.07 -1.65 18.57
N PRO A 484 -16.57 -1.69 17.32
CA PRO A 484 -16.96 -2.74 16.35
C PRO A 484 -16.28 -4.10 16.58
N VAL A 485 -15.22 -4.16 17.40
CA VAL A 485 -14.43 -5.38 17.59
C VAL A 485 -14.56 -5.86 19.02
N VAL A 486 -14.77 -7.17 19.20
CA VAL A 486 -14.78 -7.84 20.51
C VAL A 486 -13.75 -8.95 20.50
N VAL A 487 -12.86 -8.96 21.48
CA VAL A 487 -11.82 -9.98 21.65
C VAL A 487 -11.92 -10.60 23.04
N ASP A 488 -11.85 -11.93 23.13
CA ASP A 488 -11.69 -12.63 24.40
C ASP A 488 -10.21 -12.73 24.74
N ILE A 489 -9.69 -11.82 25.57
CA ILE A 489 -8.25 -11.75 25.89
C ILE A 489 -7.76 -13.04 26.59
N ASN A 490 -8.68 -13.79 27.21
CA ASN A 490 -8.34 -15.03 27.90
C ASN A 490 -8.14 -16.23 26.95
N SER A 491 -8.53 -16.13 25.67
CA SER A 491 -8.35 -17.18 24.66
C SER A 491 -7.61 -16.70 23.41
N ALA A 492 -7.70 -15.41 23.07
CA ALA A 492 -6.97 -14.75 22.00
C ALA A 492 -6.08 -13.67 22.60
N ASN A 493 -4.77 -13.84 22.50
CA ASN A 493 -3.79 -12.88 23.05
C ASN A 493 -3.44 -11.73 22.08
N SER A 494 -4.19 -11.56 20.98
CA SER A 494 -3.87 -10.59 19.94
C SER A 494 -5.11 -9.94 19.31
N LEU A 495 -5.04 -8.61 19.10
CA LEU A 495 -6.05 -7.77 18.47
C LEU A 495 -5.48 -7.13 17.19
N SER A 496 -6.22 -7.21 16.07
CA SER A 496 -5.79 -6.53 14.84
C SER A 496 -6.15 -5.04 14.89
N VAL A 497 -5.13 -4.19 14.84
CA VAL A 497 -5.21 -2.73 14.80
C VAL A 497 -5.14 -2.29 13.34
N PRO A 498 -6.13 -1.55 12.81
CA PRO A 498 -6.12 -1.13 11.41
C PRO A 498 -5.01 -0.09 11.14
N LYS A 499 -4.78 0.18 9.85
CA LYS A 499 -3.98 1.33 9.40
C LYS A 499 -4.54 2.65 9.93
N SER A 500 -3.66 3.61 10.15
CA SER A 500 -3.95 4.99 10.58
C SER A 500 -4.50 5.09 11.99
N THR A 501 -4.08 4.18 12.87
CA THR A 501 -4.43 4.16 14.29
C THR A 501 -3.23 4.55 15.13
N ASP A 502 -3.38 5.56 15.99
CA ASP A 502 -2.40 6.00 16.99
C ASP A 502 -2.87 5.71 18.43
N HIS A 503 -4.18 5.49 18.63
CA HIS A 503 -4.78 5.11 19.89
C HIS A 503 -5.73 3.92 19.72
N VAL A 504 -5.65 2.97 20.65
CA VAL A 504 -6.62 1.88 20.77
C VAL A 504 -7.33 2.02 22.11
N LYS A 505 -8.63 2.33 22.07
CA LYS A 505 -9.45 2.30 23.28
C LYS A 505 -10.00 0.91 23.49
N LEU A 506 -9.89 0.42 24.72
CA LEU A 506 -10.34 -0.91 25.14
C LEU A 506 -11.33 -0.74 26.29
N ARG A 507 -12.57 -1.18 26.08
CA ARG A 507 -13.61 -1.16 27.09
C ARG A 507 -13.78 -2.55 27.68
N VAL A 508 -13.62 -2.63 28.99
CA VAL A 508 -13.71 -3.83 29.80
C VAL A 508 -14.88 -3.66 30.75
N LEU A 509 -15.86 -4.56 30.67
CA LEU A 509 -17.01 -4.53 31.57
C LEU A 509 -16.56 -4.89 32.98
N THR A 510 -16.79 -4.02 33.95
CA THR A 510 -16.66 -4.41 35.37
C THR A 510 -17.87 -5.25 35.75
N LEU A 511 -17.66 -6.33 36.51
CA LEU A 511 -18.68 -7.29 36.87
C LEU A 511 -18.92 -7.23 38.38
N VAL A 512 -20.15 -7.57 38.77
CA VAL A 512 -20.57 -7.61 40.16
C VAL A 512 -20.84 -9.05 40.56
N ASP A 513 -20.19 -9.57 41.60
CA ASP A 513 -20.28 -10.97 42.03
C ASP A 513 -20.99 -11.19 43.40
N GLY A 514 -21.41 -10.10 44.05
CA GLY A 514 -22.07 -10.15 45.36
C GLY A 514 -21.12 -10.19 46.57
N VAL A 515 -19.82 -10.03 46.34
CA VAL A 515 -18.77 -9.83 47.35
C VAL A 515 -18.39 -8.34 47.40
N ASN A 516 -17.66 -7.93 48.44
CA ASN A 516 -17.14 -6.57 48.53
C ASN A 516 -15.92 -6.43 47.60
N ASP A 517 -16.02 -5.52 46.63
CA ASP A 517 -14.98 -5.27 45.64
C ASP A 517 -13.98 -4.19 46.06
N SER A 518 -14.03 -3.74 47.32
CA SER A 518 -13.06 -2.77 47.85
C SER A 518 -11.62 -3.26 47.65
N GLY A 519 -10.82 -2.45 46.93
CA GLY A 519 -9.41 -2.74 46.63
C GLY A 519 -9.16 -3.74 45.49
N LYS A 520 -10.19 -4.06 44.69
CA LYS A 520 -10.04 -4.86 43.46
C LYS A 520 -9.48 -4.02 42.33
N ASN A 521 -8.44 -4.53 41.66
CA ASN A 521 -7.75 -3.89 40.55
C ASN A 521 -7.69 -4.78 39.31
N VAL A 522 -7.59 -4.15 38.15
CA VAL A 522 -7.32 -4.78 36.86
C VAL A 522 -5.96 -4.31 36.38
N GLU A 523 -5.11 -5.25 35.96
CA GLU A 523 -3.82 -4.95 35.36
C GLU A 523 -3.81 -5.41 33.90
N LEU A 524 -3.61 -4.46 32.99
CA LEU A 524 -3.56 -4.71 31.54
C LEU A 524 -2.12 -4.55 31.06
N HIS A 525 -1.65 -5.54 30.29
CA HIS A 525 -0.40 -5.53 29.55
C HIS A 525 -0.69 -5.42 28.05
N ALA A 526 0.06 -4.59 27.33
CA ALA A 526 0.00 -4.50 25.87
C ALA A 526 1.39 -4.36 25.25
N TRP A 527 1.62 -5.02 24.11
CA TRP A 527 2.88 -4.93 23.36
C TRP A 527 2.68 -5.27 21.88
N LEU A 528 3.45 -4.64 20.98
CA LEU A 528 3.47 -4.96 19.55
C LEU A 528 4.66 -5.85 19.19
N ASP A 529 5.79 -5.71 19.89
CA ASP A 529 7.01 -6.41 19.55
C ASP A 529 7.01 -7.85 20.08
N ALA A 530 7.38 -8.80 19.22
CA ALA A 530 7.28 -10.22 19.54
C ALA A 530 8.11 -10.65 20.77
N ASP A 531 9.16 -9.90 21.10
CA ASP A 531 10.03 -10.08 22.27
C ASP A 531 9.58 -9.28 23.50
N LYS A 532 8.43 -8.59 23.43
CA LYS A 532 7.89 -7.71 24.47
C LYS A 532 8.77 -6.50 24.80
N ALA A 533 9.64 -6.05 23.89
CA ALA A 533 10.51 -4.89 24.12
C ALA A 533 9.72 -3.60 24.40
N ASP A 534 8.51 -3.48 23.85
CA ASP A 534 7.60 -2.35 24.03
C ASP A 534 6.42 -2.66 24.98
N LEU A 535 6.60 -3.60 25.91
CA LEU A 535 5.58 -3.91 26.90
C LEU A 535 5.23 -2.69 27.75
N ALA A 536 3.98 -2.26 27.65
CA ALA A 536 3.38 -1.29 28.54
C ALA A 536 2.38 -1.97 29.48
N THR A 537 2.26 -1.41 30.69
CA THR A 537 1.40 -1.92 31.75
C THR A 537 0.62 -0.78 32.39
N HIS A 538 -0.66 -1.01 32.70
CA HIS A 538 -1.43 -0.11 33.55
C HIS A 538 -2.27 -0.89 34.55
N ILE A 539 -2.38 -0.35 35.77
CA ILE A 539 -3.21 -0.88 36.84
C ILE A 539 -4.33 0.13 37.10
N ALA A 540 -5.58 -0.32 37.00
CA ALA A 540 -6.75 0.47 37.30
C ALA A 540 -7.54 -0.12 38.46
N ASP A 541 -8.01 0.73 39.36
CA ASP A 541 -8.87 0.37 40.48
C ASP A 541 -10.33 0.27 40.01
N ILE A 542 -10.95 -0.88 40.22
CA ILE A 542 -12.37 -1.13 39.94
C ILE A 542 -13.21 -1.20 41.23
N GLY A 543 -12.56 -1.11 42.38
CA GLY A 543 -13.07 -1.31 43.72
C GLY A 543 -13.55 -0.06 44.45
N SER A 544 -13.86 1.04 43.75
CA SER A 544 -14.47 2.22 44.37
C SER A 544 -15.73 1.85 45.16
N ASP A 545 -15.96 2.52 46.32
CA ASP A 545 -16.99 2.47 47.39
C ASP A 545 -18.40 1.82 47.19
N HIS A 546 -18.57 0.92 46.23
CA HIS A 546 -19.84 0.35 45.83
C HIS A 546 -20.02 -0.98 46.54
N SER A 547 -20.87 -0.96 47.56
CA SER A 547 -21.27 -2.11 48.36
C SER A 547 -21.75 -3.27 47.51
N ALA A 548 -21.51 -4.49 48.00
CA ALA A 548 -21.95 -5.78 47.47
C ALA A 548 -23.29 -5.75 46.70
N ASN A 549 -23.37 -6.50 45.60
CA ASN A 549 -24.60 -6.69 44.82
C ASN A 549 -25.84 -6.90 45.69
N THR A 550 -26.75 -5.92 45.72
CA THR A 550 -28.06 -6.04 46.38
C THR A 550 -29.18 -6.38 45.41
N VAL A 551 -28.92 -6.30 44.10
CA VAL A 551 -29.90 -6.57 43.06
C VAL A 551 -30.22 -8.07 43.06
N ILE A 552 -31.50 -8.38 43.18
CA ILE A 552 -32.05 -9.73 43.10
C ILE A 552 -33.25 -9.74 42.16
N ILE A 553 -33.64 -10.92 41.66
CA ILE A 553 -34.94 -11.07 41.01
C ILE A 553 -36.05 -11.00 42.06
N SER A 554 -36.83 -9.92 42.01
CA SER A 554 -37.98 -9.72 42.91
C SER A 554 -39.15 -10.63 42.49
N GLU A 555 -39.44 -10.66 41.19
CA GLU A 555 -40.57 -11.37 40.60
C GLU A 555 -40.22 -11.92 39.20
N MET A 556 -40.80 -13.07 38.87
CA MET A 556 -40.81 -13.61 37.51
C MET A 556 -42.22 -14.06 37.20
N THR A 557 -42.77 -13.65 36.06
CA THR A 557 -44.12 -14.01 35.62
C THR A 557 -44.11 -14.44 34.17
N THR A 558 -44.87 -15.46 33.83
CA THR A 558 -45.04 -15.94 32.45
C THR A 558 -46.46 -15.65 31.99
N ALA A 559 -46.59 -15.03 30.80
CA ALA A 559 -47.87 -14.54 30.30
C ALA A 559 -48.89 -15.67 30.07
N ASP A 560 -48.45 -16.71 29.37
CA ASP A 560 -49.23 -17.92 29.12
C ASP A 560 -48.42 -19.15 29.55
N GLU A 561 -48.81 -19.79 30.65
CA GLU A 561 -48.18 -21.03 31.16
C GLU A 561 -48.66 -22.28 30.40
N GLN A 562 -49.64 -22.13 29.50
CA GLN A 562 -50.11 -23.19 28.61
C GLN A 562 -50.13 -22.63 27.18
N ILE A 563 -49.33 -23.21 26.31
CA ILE A 563 -49.22 -22.82 24.89
C ILE A 563 -49.48 -24.04 24.03
N THR A 564 -50.17 -23.89 22.90
CA THR A 564 -50.22 -24.94 21.88
C THR A 564 -48.92 -24.99 21.10
N GLU A 565 -48.64 -26.12 20.46
CA GLU A 565 -47.55 -26.24 19.49
C GLU A 565 -47.62 -25.12 18.43
N GLY A 566 -46.43 -24.63 18.07
CA GLY A 566 -46.25 -23.45 17.22
C GLY A 566 -46.55 -22.09 17.89
N ALA A 567 -47.16 -22.03 19.09
CA ALA A 567 -47.44 -20.78 19.78
C ALA A 567 -46.24 -20.26 20.59
N SER A 568 -46.24 -18.96 20.90
CA SER A 568 -45.20 -18.30 21.71
C SER A 568 -45.75 -17.83 23.05
N THR A 569 -44.90 -17.81 24.07
CA THR A 569 -45.15 -17.14 25.35
C THR A 569 -43.96 -16.24 25.70
N ARG A 570 -44.09 -15.48 26.79
CA ARG A 570 -43.01 -14.65 27.33
C ARG A 570 -42.98 -14.69 28.84
N SER A 571 -41.77 -14.71 29.39
CA SER A 571 -41.49 -14.50 30.80
C SER A 571 -40.93 -13.09 31.02
N THR A 572 -41.49 -12.36 31.97
CA THR A 572 -41.00 -11.06 32.44
C THR A 572 -40.32 -11.26 33.79
N ILE A 573 -39.06 -10.84 33.88
CA ILE A 573 -38.19 -10.91 35.05
C ILE A 573 -38.02 -9.49 35.59
N GLN A 574 -38.50 -9.25 36.81
CA GLN A 574 -38.37 -7.97 37.50
C GLN A 574 -37.22 -8.02 38.51
N LEU A 575 -36.40 -6.98 38.52
CA LEU A 575 -35.34 -6.81 39.50
C LEU A 575 -35.87 -6.02 40.71
N SER A 576 -35.27 -6.21 41.88
CA SER A 576 -35.63 -5.51 43.11
C SER A 576 -35.36 -4.01 43.05
N GLU A 577 -34.41 -3.62 42.22
CA GLU A 577 -33.98 -2.25 41.93
C GLU A 577 -33.26 -2.23 40.58
N THR A 578 -33.04 -1.04 40.03
CA THR A 578 -32.22 -0.89 38.81
C THR A 578 -30.79 -1.33 39.07
N THR A 579 -30.21 -2.09 38.15
CA THR A 579 -28.79 -2.46 38.17
C THR A 579 -27.91 -1.21 38.25
N TYR A 580 -26.91 -1.20 39.12
CA TYR A 580 -26.00 -0.05 39.24
C TYR A 580 -24.74 -0.22 38.39
N ARG A 581 -24.37 -1.47 38.06
CA ARG A 581 -23.23 -1.91 37.23
C ARG A 581 -23.64 -3.12 36.38
N ASN A 582 -22.72 -3.62 35.55
CA ASN A 582 -22.99 -4.82 34.76
C ASN A 582 -23.26 -6.01 35.71
N THR A 583 -24.50 -6.46 35.71
CA THR A 583 -25.02 -7.44 36.66
C THR A 583 -25.22 -8.77 35.95
N PRO A 584 -24.41 -9.79 36.26
CA PRO A 584 -24.55 -11.11 35.67
C PRO A 584 -25.84 -11.80 36.15
N MET A 585 -26.65 -12.31 35.22
CA MET A 585 -27.89 -13.04 35.43
C MET A 585 -27.83 -14.39 34.70
N HIS A 586 -28.06 -15.47 35.42
CA HIS A 586 -28.26 -16.79 34.82
C HIS A 586 -29.66 -16.95 34.28
N ILE A 587 -29.78 -17.58 33.11
CA ILE A 587 -31.05 -18.06 32.55
C ILE A 587 -30.87 -19.42 31.89
N GLN A 588 -31.92 -20.24 31.92
CA GLN A 588 -31.90 -21.57 31.29
C GLN A 588 -33.30 -22.15 31.04
N PHE A 589 -33.39 -23.03 30.04
CA PHE A 589 -34.43 -24.04 29.97
C PHE A 589 -34.02 -25.30 30.73
N ILE A 590 -34.99 -25.88 31.45
CA ILE A 590 -34.84 -27.15 32.16
C ILE A 590 -35.83 -28.13 31.56
N ASN A 591 -35.29 -29.20 30.96
CA ASN A 591 -36.10 -30.28 30.40
C ASN A 591 -36.96 -30.95 31.48
N ASN A 592 -38.14 -31.41 31.09
CA ASN A 592 -38.93 -32.35 31.87
C ASN A 592 -39.49 -33.42 30.92
N THR A 593 -40.79 -33.40 30.61
CA THR A 593 -41.31 -34.27 29.55
C THR A 593 -40.96 -33.69 28.19
N ALA A 594 -41.12 -32.36 28.02
CA ALA A 594 -40.58 -31.63 26.89
C ALA A 594 -39.06 -31.40 27.04
N LYS A 595 -38.37 -31.43 25.90
CA LYS A 595 -36.94 -31.31 25.69
C LYS A 595 -36.64 -30.10 24.81
N LYS A 596 -35.67 -29.31 25.27
CA LYS A 596 -35.08 -28.22 24.49
C LYS A 596 -34.55 -28.71 23.13
N GLY A 597 -34.94 -28.02 22.06
CA GLY A 597 -34.54 -28.31 20.68
C GLY A 597 -35.37 -29.36 19.96
N PHE A 598 -36.31 -30.01 20.65
CA PHE A 598 -37.30 -30.91 20.05
C PHE A 598 -38.69 -30.28 20.17
N ASP A 599 -39.08 -29.93 21.39
CA ASP A 599 -40.46 -29.50 21.67
C ASP A 599 -40.52 -27.98 21.93
N ILE A 600 -39.38 -27.36 22.29
CA ILE A 600 -39.24 -25.91 22.45
C ILE A 600 -38.05 -25.39 21.64
N ASN A 601 -38.26 -24.29 20.92
CA ASN A 601 -37.20 -23.62 20.19
C ASN A 601 -36.17 -23.06 21.17
N VAL A 602 -34.91 -23.49 21.01
CA VAL A 602 -33.80 -23.04 21.85
C VAL A 602 -33.44 -21.58 21.60
N THR A 603 -33.75 -21.04 20.42
CA THR A 603 -33.51 -19.63 20.12
C THR A 603 -34.66 -18.79 20.68
N VAL A 604 -34.38 -18.00 21.72
CA VAL A 604 -35.34 -17.12 22.39
C VAL A 604 -35.07 -15.67 22.05
N LYS A 605 -36.10 -14.83 22.11
CA LYS A 605 -35.98 -13.38 21.94
C LYS A 605 -35.92 -12.70 23.30
N MET A 606 -34.82 -12.03 23.58
CA MET A 606 -34.64 -11.26 24.82
C MET A 606 -34.74 -9.77 24.53
N ILE A 607 -35.41 -9.03 25.42
CA ILE A 607 -35.52 -7.58 25.38
C ILE A 607 -35.33 -7.01 26.79
N TYR A 608 -34.52 -5.97 26.92
CA TYR A 608 -34.41 -5.15 28.14
C TYR A 608 -33.99 -3.72 27.78
N SER A 609 -34.10 -2.80 28.73
CA SER A 609 -33.70 -1.39 28.56
C SER A 609 -32.91 -0.94 29.78
N ASP A 610 -31.86 -0.15 29.56
CA ASP A 610 -31.11 0.51 30.64
C ASP A 610 -31.55 1.96 30.90
N GLY A 611 -32.67 2.37 30.28
CA GLY A 611 -33.18 3.74 30.31
C GLY A 611 -32.59 4.65 29.24
N SER A 612 -31.49 4.26 28.58
CA SER A 612 -30.88 4.98 27.46
C SER A 612 -31.04 4.24 26.14
N VAL A 613 -30.88 2.91 26.16
CA VAL A 613 -30.91 2.04 24.99
C VAL A 613 -31.81 0.83 25.24
N ASP A 614 -32.59 0.46 24.22
CA ASP A 614 -33.31 -0.82 24.20
C ASP A 614 -32.45 -1.89 23.54
N TYR A 615 -32.15 -2.93 24.30
CA TYR A 615 -31.40 -4.09 23.82
C TYR A 615 -32.36 -5.20 23.36
N ARG A 616 -32.03 -5.81 22.22
CA ARG A 616 -32.82 -6.90 21.60
C ARG A 616 -31.87 -7.95 21.04
N TYR A 617 -32.00 -9.20 21.49
CA TYR A 617 -31.12 -10.30 21.10
C TYR A 617 -31.89 -11.58 20.82
N ASP A 618 -31.40 -12.36 19.87
CA ASP A 618 -31.72 -13.78 19.75
C ASP A 618 -30.67 -14.56 20.57
N LEU A 619 -31.12 -15.38 21.51
CA LEU A 619 -30.25 -16.13 22.41
C LEU A 619 -30.54 -17.62 22.31
N ASP A 620 -29.51 -18.42 22.10
CA ASP A 620 -29.60 -19.87 22.13
C ASP A 620 -29.54 -20.39 23.58
N LEU A 621 -30.61 -20.99 24.07
CA LEU A 621 -30.74 -21.64 25.38
C LEU A 621 -30.62 -23.16 25.32
N LEU A 622 -29.93 -23.72 24.31
CA LEU A 622 -29.56 -25.13 24.28
C LEU A 622 -28.73 -25.50 25.51
N ASP A 623 -27.92 -24.58 26.03
CA ASP A 623 -27.22 -24.69 27.31
C ASP A 623 -27.61 -23.53 28.22
N PHE A 624 -27.27 -23.63 29.52
CA PHE A 624 -27.44 -22.51 30.44
C PHE A 624 -26.63 -21.30 29.94
N LYS A 625 -27.15 -20.08 30.16
CA LYS A 625 -26.47 -18.84 29.76
C LYS A 625 -26.32 -17.90 30.94
N VAL A 626 -25.26 -17.09 30.89
CA VAL A 626 -25.02 -15.96 31.79
C VAL A 626 -25.13 -14.69 30.95
N LEU A 627 -25.99 -13.76 31.36
CA LEU A 627 -26.21 -12.48 30.73
C LEU A 627 -25.61 -11.38 31.58
N ASN A 628 -24.87 -10.44 31.01
CA ASN A 628 -24.40 -9.26 31.74
C ASN A 628 -25.35 -8.10 31.46
N LEU A 629 -26.28 -7.83 32.38
CA LEU A 629 -27.22 -6.73 32.28
C LEU A 629 -26.50 -5.42 32.56
N SER A 630 -26.51 -4.46 31.63
CA SER A 630 -25.89 -3.15 31.85
C SER A 630 -26.53 -2.42 33.04
N ALA A 631 -25.88 -1.37 33.53
CA ALA A 631 -26.46 -0.54 34.59
C ALA A 631 -27.67 0.25 34.09
N GLY A 632 -28.71 0.37 34.93
CA GLY A 632 -29.96 1.04 34.62
C GLY A 632 -31.11 0.07 34.30
N VAL A 633 -30.83 -1.22 34.20
CA VAL A 633 -31.81 -2.26 33.88
C VAL A 633 -32.63 -2.59 35.11
N SER A 634 -33.96 -2.59 35.00
CA SER A 634 -34.88 -3.04 36.06
C SER A 634 -35.75 -4.23 35.65
N GLU A 635 -35.87 -4.49 34.35
CA GLU A 635 -36.75 -5.52 33.78
C GLU A 635 -36.07 -6.21 32.60
N VAL A 636 -36.25 -7.53 32.50
CA VAL A 636 -35.84 -8.34 31.35
C VAL A 636 -37.03 -9.17 30.87
N VAL A 637 -37.30 -9.16 29.57
CA VAL A 637 -38.36 -9.95 28.94
C VAL A 637 -37.74 -11.00 28.02
N VAL A 638 -38.15 -12.25 28.18
CA VAL A 638 -37.69 -13.38 27.35
C VAL A 638 -38.89 -14.04 26.70
N SER A 639 -38.94 -14.07 25.38
CA SER A 639 -40.01 -14.69 24.58
C SER A 639 -39.50 -15.94 23.89
N TYR A 640 -40.29 -17.01 23.93
CA TYR A 640 -39.92 -18.31 23.36
C TYR A 640 -41.15 -19.04 22.79
N GLN A 641 -40.90 -19.98 21.88
CA GLN A 641 -41.92 -20.59 21.02
C GLN A 641 -41.84 -22.12 21.07
N ALA A 642 -42.99 -22.77 21.26
CA ALA A 642 -43.13 -24.21 21.12
C ALA A 642 -42.89 -24.63 19.67
N ILE A 643 -42.21 -25.75 19.45
CA ILE A 643 -42.02 -26.32 18.12
C ILE A 643 -43.36 -26.93 17.70
N ASP A 644 -43.67 -26.81 16.41
CA ASP A 644 -44.84 -27.43 15.77
C ASP A 644 -44.31 -28.62 14.99
N ASP A 645 -44.69 -29.83 15.38
CA ASP A 645 -44.29 -31.03 14.66
C ASP A 645 -45.51 -31.83 14.15
N THR A 646 -45.41 -33.15 14.02
CA THR A 646 -46.49 -33.99 13.45
C THR A 646 -46.74 -35.24 14.30
N LEU A 647 -46.15 -35.30 15.49
CA LEU A 647 -46.15 -36.46 16.37
C LEU A 647 -47.15 -36.22 17.50
N VAL A 648 -48.15 -37.10 17.61
CA VAL A 648 -49.07 -37.08 18.77
C VAL A 648 -48.35 -37.67 19.98
N GLU A 649 -47.90 -36.81 20.90
CA GLU A 649 -47.21 -37.16 22.13
C GLU A 649 -47.88 -36.66 23.42
N GLY A 650 -48.96 -35.89 23.29
CA GLY A 650 -49.78 -35.40 24.39
C GLY A 650 -49.12 -34.27 25.19
N ASN A 651 -49.82 -33.70 26.16
CA ASN A 651 -49.33 -32.47 26.82
C ASN A 651 -47.98 -32.66 27.52
N GLU A 652 -47.03 -31.82 27.15
CA GLU A 652 -45.68 -31.85 27.68
C GLU A 652 -45.34 -30.65 28.55
N LYS A 653 -44.21 -30.71 29.27
CA LYS A 653 -43.80 -29.71 30.26
C LYS A 653 -42.32 -29.43 30.17
N PHE A 654 -41.96 -28.16 30.29
CA PHE A 654 -40.59 -27.71 30.56
C PHE A 654 -40.61 -26.60 31.61
N TYR A 655 -39.43 -26.18 32.07
CA TYR A 655 -39.31 -25.02 32.94
C TYR A 655 -38.38 -23.96 32.34
N PHE A 656 -38.71 -22.70 32.58
CA PHE A 656 -37.81 -21.57 32.38
C PHE A 656 -37.37 -21.05 33.76
N ALA A 657 -36.06 -20.84 33.94
CA ALA A 657 -35.50 -20.40 35.22
C ALA A 657 -34.52 -19.24 35.05
N ALA A 658 -34.49 -18.34 36.03
CA ALA A 658 -33.59 -17.19 36.08
C ALA A 658 -33.14 -16.88 37.53
N TRP A 659 -31.91 -16.36 37.69
CA TRP A 659 -31.38 -15.85 38.97
C TRP A 659 -30.15 -14.95 38.76
N ILE A 660 -29.91 -14.00 39.65
CA ILE A 660 -28.67 -13.19 39.63
C ILE A 660 -27.48 -14.05 40.09
N VAL A 661 -26.34 -13.91 39.43
CA VAL A 661 -25.12 -14.66 39.79
C VAL A 661 -24.64 -14.21 41.17
N GLY A 662 -24.28 -15.18 42.02
CA GLY A 662 -23.88 -14.94 43.41
C GLY A 662 -24.64 -15.84 44.37
N LYS A 663 -25.33 -15.24 45.36
CA LYS A 663 -25.88 -15.94 46.54
C LYS A 663 -27.00 -16.96 46.24
N GLY A 664 -27.61 -16.93 45.04
CA GLY A 664 -28.63 -17.91 44.62
C GLY A 664 -29.95 -17.84 45.40
N VAL A 665 -30.17 -16.78 46.17
CA VAL A 665 -31.36 -16.58 47.02
C VAL A 665 -32.61 -16.17 46.23
N ASP A 666 -32.43 -15.82 44.96
CA ASP A 666 -33.42 -15.24 44.07
C ASP A 666 -33.77 -16.14 42.87
N TYR A 667 -33.51 -17.45 43.01
CA TYR A 667 -33.88 -18.45 42.01
C TYR A 667 -35.38 -18.48 41.75
N LYS A 668 -35.79 -18.09 40.54
CA LYS A 668 -37.16 -18.19 40.05
C LYS A 668 -37.26 -19.25 38.96
N LYS A 669 -38.38 -19.97 38.94
CA LYS A 669 -38.66 -21.02 37.97
C LYS A 669 -40.16 -21.11 37.69
N ASP A 670 -40.54 -20.96 36.42
CA ASP A 670 -41.92 -21.13 35.96
C ASP A 670 -42.05 -22.44 35.18
N GLN A 671 -43.20 -23.10 35.32
CA GLN A 671 -43.54 -24.29 34.55
C GLN A 671 -44.40 -23.89 33.37
N ILE A 672 -44.05 -24.37 32.19
CA ILE A 672 -44.82 -24.15 30.96
C ILE A 672 -45.27 -25.51 30.43
N ILE A 673 -46.53 -25.57 30.02
CA ILE A 673 -47.18 -26.74 29.43
C ILE A 673 -47.33 -26.49 27.94
N ILE A 674 -46.84 -27.42 27.11
CA ILE A 674 -47.08 -27.45 25.68
C ILE A 674 -48.27 -28.37 25.43
N ILE A 675 -49.28 -27.85 24.73
CA ILE A 675 -50.48 -28.59 24.35
C ILE A 675 -50.29 -29.04 22.90
N ASP A 676 -50.21 -30.35 22.76
CA ASP A 676 -50.24 -31.08 21.49
C ASP A 676 -51.48 -30.69 20.67
N ASN A 677 -51.28 -30.34 19.39
CA ASN A 677 -52.32 -29.78 18.53
C ASN A 677 -52.80 -30.72 17.40
N ASP A 678 -52.33 -31.98 17.37
CA ASP A 678 -52.50 -32.95 16.27
C ASP A 678 -53.52 -34.09 16.50
#